data_AF-A0A1D6FWG6-F1
#
_entry.id   AF-A0A1D6FWG6-F1
#
_cell.length_a   1.000
_cell.length_b   1.000
_cell.length_c   1.000
_cell.angle_alpha   90.00
_cell.angle_beta   90.00
_cell.angle_gamma   90.00
#
_symmetry.space_group_name_H-M   'P 1'
#
loop_
_entity.id
_entity.type
_entity.pdbx_description
1 polymer ?
#
loop_
_entity_poly.entity_id
_entity_poly.type
_entity_poly.pdbx_seq_one_letter_code
_entity_poly.pdbx_strand_id
1 'polypeptide(L)'
;MFLAGRQPDAPQEALQVLDIVLREMPTAKYCPVGRSFYSPKLGRPQQLGEGLETWRGFYQSIRPTQMGLSLNIDMSSTAFFEALPVIDFVSQLLNRDISVRPLSDSDRVKIKKALRGVKVEVTHRGNMRRKYRISGLTPQATRELSFPIDDRGTVKTVVQYFLETYGFSIQHTTLPCLQVGNQQRPNYLPMEVCKIVEGQRYSKRLNDKQITALLKVTCQRPQAREKDILETVYHNAYSKDPYAQEFGITIDERLASVEARVLPPPRLKYHDSGRERDVLPKIGQWNMMNKKMVNGGRVSSWACINFSRNVQDGAAGSFCHELALMCQVSGMDFVLEPVLSPCYARPELVERALKGRYQDAMNILGPQGRELDLLIVILPDNNGSLYGDVKRICETNLGLVSQCCLTKHVFKVNKQQYLANVALKINVKVGGRNTVLVDALARRIPLVSDIATIIFGADVTHPHPGEDSSPSIAAVVASQDWPEVTKYAGLVSAQAHRQELIQDLFKVWQDPERGTVSGGMIRELLISFWRATGQKPKRIIFYRDGVSEGQFYQVLLYELDAIRKACASLESDYQPPVTFVVVQKRHHTRLFANNHNDNRAVDKSGNILPGTVVDSKICHPTEFDFYLCSHAGIQGTSRPAHYHVLWDENNFTADGLQTLTNNLCYTYARCTRSVSIVPPAYYAHLAAFRARFYMEPDTSDSGSMASRGPPPGGRNTKAAGVGNVAVRPLPALKENVKRVMFYC
;
A
#
# COMPACT_ATOMS: atom_id res chain seq x y z
N MET A 1 36.76 -8.79 3.37
CA MET A 1 36.42 -10.15 3.85
C MET A 1 34.98 -10.52 3.51
N PHE A 2 33.99 -9.72 3.92
CA PHE A 2 32.58 -9.93 3.59
C PHE A 2 32.28 -10.10 2.09
N LEU A 3 32.71 -9.15 1.24
CA LEU A 3 32.51 -9.25 -0.22
C LEU A 3 33.14 -10.50 -0.88
N ALA A 4 34.16 -11.07 -0.24
CA ALA A 4 34.80 -12.30 -0.70
C ALA A 4 34.20 -13.56 -0.06
N GLY A 5 33.07 -13.44 0.65
CA GLY A 5 32.40 -14.52 1.37
C GLY A 5 33.17 -15.09 2.55
N ARG A 6 34.25 -14.44 3.00
CA ARG A 6 35.09 -14.92 4.11
C ARG A 6 34.53 -14.56 5.50
N GLN A 7 33.55 -13.66 5.55
CA GLN A 7 32.86 -13.24 6.77
C GLN A 7 31.36 -13.21 6.48
N PRO A 8 30.50 -13.74 7.37
CA PRO A 8 29.06 -13.81 7.12
C PRO A 8 28.37 -12.45 7.29
N ASP A 9 28.78 -11.67 8.28
CA ASP A 9 28.13 -10.39 8.59
C ASP A 9 28.67 -9.24 7.74
N ALA A 10 27.75 -8.47 7.16
CA ALA A 10 28.08 -7.24 6.48
C ALA A 10 28.64 -6.20 7.48
N PRO A 11 29.76 -5.53 7.17
CA PRO A 11 30.31 -4.48 8.03
C PRO A 11 29.45 -3.20 7.92
N GLN A 12 28.32 -3.18 8.62
CA GLN A 12 27.30 -2.12 8.51
C GLN A 12 27.85 -0.73 8.81
N GLU A 13 28.70 -0.60 9.83
CA GLU A 13 29.32 0.69 10.18
C GLU A 13 30.21 1.22 9.05
N ALA A 14 31.00 0.33 8.42
CA ALA A 14 31.84 0.72 7.29
C ALA A 14 31.00 1.14 6.07
N LEU A 15 29.93 0.40 5.76
CA LEU A 15 28.99 0.77 4.69
C LEU A 15 28.30 2.11 4.98
N GLN A 16 27.97 2.38 6.24
CA GLN A 16 27.37 3.64 6.68
C GLN A 16 28.34 4.81 6.54
N VAL A 17 29.62 4.64 6.87
CA VAL A 17 30.65 5.68 6.65
C VAL A 17 30.72 6.03 5.17
N LEU A 18 30.79 5.03 4.29
CA LEU A 18 30.83 5.27 2.84
C LEU A 18 29.55 5.98 2.34
N ASP A 19 28.38 5.62 2.85
CA ASP A 19 27.11 6.30 2.53
C ASP A 19 27.15 7.77 2.96
N ILE A 20 27.68 8.08 4.15
CA ILE A 20 27.82 9.46 4.65
C ILE A 20 28.73 10.28 3.73
N VAL A 21 29.92 9.75 3.38
CA VAL A 21 30.89 10.43 2.52
C VAL A 21 30.26 10.81 1.18
N LEU A 22 29.61 9.87 0.50
CA LEU A 22 28.98 10.14 -0.81
C LEU A 22 27.75 11.05 -0.74
N ARG A 23 27.22 11.31 0.45
CA ARG A 23 26.01 12.12 0.66
C ARG A 23 26.31 13.55 1.06
N GLU A 24 27.53 13.86 1.48
CA GLU A 24 27.89 15.19 1.99
C GLU A 24 27.68 16.28 0.92
N MET A 25 28.26 16.10 -0.27
CA MET A 25 28.13 17.06 -1.37
C MET A 25 26.67 17.20 -1.88
N PRO A 26 25.92 16.10 -2.17
CA PRO A 26 24.50 16.22 -2.51
C PRO A 26 23.65 16.90 -1.44
N THR A 27 23.96 16.71 -0.16
CA THR A 27 23.26 17.35 0.97
C THR A 27 23.47 18.87 0.96
N ALA A 28 24.65 19.35 0.58
CA ALA A 28 24.92 20.77 0.44
C ALA A 28 24.23 21.40 -0.79
N LYS A 29 24.05 20.63 -1.88
CA LYS A 29 23.47 21.14 -3.15
C LYS A 29 21.94 21.06 -3.22
N TYR A 30 21.34 20.08 -2.55
CA TYR A 30 19.93 19.71 -2.73
C TYR A 30 19.18 19.61 -1.40
N CYS A 31 17.85 19.46 -1.46
CA CYS A 31 17.03 19.23 -0.28
C CYS A 31 17.03 17.72 0.08
N PRO A 32 17.65 17.30 1.19
CA PRO A 32 17.70 15.90 1.58
C PRO A 32 16.35 15.47 2.20
N VAL A 33 15.85 14.32 1.77
CA VAL A 33 14.65 13.69 2.30
C VAL A 33 14.89 12.17 2.36
N GLY A 34 15.17 11.66 3.56
CA GLY A 34 15.52 10.25 3.73
C GLY A 34 16.84 9.92 3.03
N ARG A 35 16.80 9.02 2.04
CA ARG A 35 17.94 8.66 1.16
C ARG A 35 17.84 9.30 -0.24
N SER A 36 16.99 10.31 -0.39
CA SER A 36 16.78 10.99 -1.67
C SER A 36 17.09 12.48 -1.56
N PHE A 37 17.44 13.09 -2.69
CA PHE A 37 17.81 14.49 -2.84
C PHE A 37 16.91 15.14 -3.88
N TYR A 38 16.28 16.27 -3.52
CA TYR A 38 15.30 16.95 -4.37
C TYR A 38 15.68 18.41 -4.63
N SER A 39 15.34 18.93 -5.81
CA SER A 39 15.59 20.33 -6.14
C SER A 39 14.72 20.80 -7.31
N PRO A 40 14.28 22.07 -7.32
CA PRO A 40 13.61 22.66 -8.49
C PRO A 40 14.58 22.83 -9.68
N LYS A 41 15.89 22.66 -9.47
CA LYS A 41 16.91 22.71 -10.53
C LYS A 41 17.09 21.37 -11.27
N LEU A 42 16.62 20.25 -10.70
CA LEU A 42 16.72 18.91 -11.29
C LEU A 42 15.56 18.60 -12.26
N GLY A 43 14.81 19.63 -12.65
CA GLY A 43 13.70 19.56 -13.58
C GLY A 43 12.63 20.59 -13.23
N ARG A 44 11.85 21.01 -14.23
CA ARG A 44 10.83 22.05 -14.05
C ARG A 44 9.77 21.59 -13.03
N PRO A 45 9.56 22.33 -11.92
CA PRO A 45 8.46 22.05 -11.00
C PRO A 45 7.12 22.11 -11.72
N GLN A 46 6.22 21.19 -11.37
CA GLN A 46 4.85 21.21 -11.86
C GLN A 46 3.87 21.37 -10.71
N GLN A 47 2.91 22.27 -10.88
CA GLN A 47 1.85 22.51 -9.91
C GLN A 47 0.94 21.29 -9.78
N LEU A 48 0.71 20.89 -8.53
CA LEU A 48 -0.29 19.89 -8.14
C LEU A 48 -1.62 20.54 -7.72
N GLY A 49 -1.60 21.86 -7.48
CA GLY A 49 -2.75 22.63 -6.98
C GLY A 49 -2.83 22.61 -5.45
N GLU A 50 -3.64 23.53 -4.90
CA GLU A 50 -3.72 23.82 -3.45
C GLU A 50 -2.37 24.28 -2.85
N GLY A 51 -1.57 25.03 -3.61
CA GLY A 51 -0.27 25.56 -3.17
C GLY A 51 0.83 24.50 -3.04
N LEU A 52 0.71 23.41 -3.80
CA LEU A 52 1.67 22.31 -3.84
C LEU A 52 2.25 22.16 -5.24
N GLU A 53 3.53 21.84 -5.30
CA GLU A 53 4.25 21.53 -6.53
C GLU A 53 5.06 20.24 -6.42
N THR A 54 5.48 19.71 -7.56
CA THR A 54 6.35 18.54 -7.67
C THR A 54 7.80 18.95 -7.82
N TRP A 55 8.68 18.38 -7.00
CA TRP A 55 10.12 18.46 -7.24
C TRP A 55 10.64 17.11 -7.69
N ARG A 56 11.52 17.15 -8.70
CA ARG A 56 12.31 15.99 -9.11
C ARG A 56 13.53 15.84 -8.21
N GLY A 57 14.02 14.62 -8.14
CA GLY A 57 15.15 14.24 -7.33
C GLY A 57 15.65 12.84 -7.67
N PHE A 58 16.67 12.42 -6.94
CA PHE A 58 17.25 11.09 -7.08
C PHE A 58 17.45 10.44 -5.71
N TYR A 59 17.27 9.13 -5.68
CA TYR A 59 17.68 8.27 -4.58
C TYR A 59 19.15 7.90 -4.74
N GLN A 60 19.84 7.73 -3.61
CA GLN A 60 21.21 7.27 -3.57
C GLN A 60 21.39 6.28 -2.41
N SER A 61 22.04 5.15 -2.67
CA SER A 61 22.53 4.24 -1.62
C SER A 61 23.69 3.39 -2.11
N ILE A 62 24.64 3.10 -1.23
CA ILE A 62 25.66 2.08 -1.49
C ILE A 62 25.11 0.70 -1.13
N ARG A 63 25.38 -0.30 -1.97
CA ARG A 63 24.97 -1.69 -1.77
C ARG A 63 26.16 -2.63 -1.94
N PRO A 64 26.40 -3.56 -0.99
CA PRO A 64 27.32 -4.66 -1.24
C PRO A 64 26.68 -5.66 -2.20
N THR A 65 27.42 -6.07 -3.21
CA THR A 65 26.95 -6.96 -4.28
C THR A 65 28.05 -7.96 -4.65
N GLN A 66 27.72 -9.01 -5.39
CA GLN A 66 28.70 -9.99 -5.87
C GLN A 66 29.80 -9.38 -6.75
N MET A 67 29.53 -8.24 -7.41
CA MET A 67 30.52 -7.49 -8.18
C MET A 67 31.32 -6.46 -7.36
N GLY A 68 31.14 -6.42 -6.04
CA GLY A 68 31.75 -5.44 -5.13
C GLY A 68 30.75 -4.42 -4.60
N LEU A 69 31.22 -3.22 -4.25
CA LEU A 69 30.35 -2.12 -3.82
C LEU A 69 29.71 -1.44 -5.03
N SER A 70 28.39 -1.28 -4.99
CA SER A 70 27.61 -0.68 -6.07
C SER A 70 26.87 0.57 -5.56
N LEU A 71 26.99 1.69 -6.28
CA LEU A 71 26.20 2.89 -6.03
C LEU A 71 24.87 2.78 -6.78
N ASN A 72 23.77 2.61 -6.05
CA ASN A 72 22.43 2.53 -6.61
C ASN A 72 21.79 3.92 -6.67
N ILE A 73 21.49 4.38 -7.89
CA ILE A 73 20.82 5.66 -8.16
C ILE A 73 19.50 5.41 -8.91
N ASP A 74 18.43 6.06 -8.46
CA ASP A 74 17.11 5.96 -9.08
C ASP A 74 16.36 7.29 -9.05
N MET A 75 15.60 7.60 -10.10
CA MET A 75 14.81 8.84 -10.15
C MET A 75 13.58 8.79 -9.25
N SER A 76 13.31 9.91 -8.58
CA SER A 76 12.21 10.09 -7.64
C SER A 76 11.57 11.48 -7.79
N SER A 77 10.28 11.58 -7.47
CA SER A 77 9.61 12.87 -7.33
C SER A 77 8.68 12.85 -6.13
N THR A 78 8.56 13.98 -5.45
CA THR A 78 7.65 14.15 -4.30
C THR A 78 7.04 15.56 -4.31
N ALA A 79 5.95 15.71 -3.56
CA ALA A 79 5.30 17.00 -3.38
C ALA A 79 6.05 17.88 -2.36
N PHE A 80 6.15 19.16 -2.69
CA PHE A 80 6.67 20.25 -1.87
C PHE A 80 5.63 21.36 -1.79
N PHE A 81 5.69 22.16 -0.72
CA PHE A 81 4.93 23.41 -0.65
C PHE A 81 5.53 24.42 -1.62
N GLU A 82 4.68 25.08 -2.41
CA GLU A 82 5.11 26.22 -3.22
C GLU A 82 5.53 27.38 -2.30
N ALA A 83 6.61 28.08 -2.66
CA ALA A 83 7.13 29.22 -1.90
C ALA A 83 6.30 30.50 -2.15
N LEU A 84 5.02 30.46 -1.78
CA LEU A 84 4.03 31.51 -2.02
C LEU A 84 3.86 32.43 -0.80
N PRO A 85 3.44 33.69 -0.98
CA PRO A 85 2.76 34.45 0.06
C PRO A 85 1.62 33.63 0.67
N VAL A 86 1.44 33.71 1.99
CA VAL A 86 0.42 32.89 2.68
C VAL A 86 -0.99 33.20 2.18
N ILE A 87 -1.26 34.45 1.83
CA ILE A 87 -2.52 34.90 1.21
C ILE A 87 -2.82 34.11 -0.08
N ASP A 88 -1.83 34.01 -0.97
CA ASP A 88 -1.96 33.31 -2.25
C ASP A 88 -2.14 31.80 -2.04
N PHE A 89 -1.39 31.22 -1.10
CA PHE A 89 -1.57 29.82 -0.70
C PHE A 89 -3.01 29.55 -0.22
N VAL A 90 -3.55 30.42 0.62
CA VAL A 90 -4.93 30.29 1.13
C VAL A 90 -5.95 30.43 0.00
N SER A 91 -5.75 31.38 -0.92
CA SER A 91 -6.62 31.52 -2.08
C SER A 91 -6.60 30.27 -2.97
N GLN A 92 -5.43 29.69 -3.23
CA GLN A 92 -5.31 28.44 -3.98
C GLN A 92 -5.92 27.24 -3.25
N LEU A 93 -5.75 27.13 -1.93
CA LEU A 93 -6.30 26.05 -1.11
C LEU A 93 -7.84 26.08 -1.08
N LEU A 94 -8.43 27.27 -1.04
CA LEU A 94 -9.88 27.45 -1.04
C LEU A 94 -10.47 27.52 -2.45
N ASN A 95 -9.62 27.64 -3.48
CA ASN A 95 -9.99 27.86 -4.87
C ASN A 95 -10.99 29.02 -5.04
N ARG A 96 -10.73 30.12 -4.34
CA ARG A 96 -11.55 31.36 -4.40
C ARG A 96 -10.74 32.58 -4.03
N ASP A 97 -11.25 33.74 -4.42
CA ASP A 97 -10.75 35.03 -3.92
C ASP A 97 -11.18 35.23 -2.46
N ILE A 98 -10.20 35.47 -1.59
CA ILE A 98 -10.40 35.66 -0.14
C ILE A 98 -10.57 37.12 0.26
N SER A 99 -10.41 38.06 -0.69
CA SER A 99 -10.69 39.48 -0.46
C SER A 99 -12.19 39.81 -0.49
N VAL A 100 -12.99 39.01 -1.21
CA VAL A 100 -14.41 39.30 -1.49
C VAL A 100 -15.35 38.78 -0.40
N ARG A 101 -15.02 37.67 0.27
CA ARG A 101 -15.90 37.03 1.26
C ARG A 101 -15.15 36.62 2.53
N PRO A 102 -15.72 36.85 3.73
CA PRO A 102 -15.15 36.35 4.98
C PRO A 102 -14.96 34.83 4.96
N LEU A 103 -13.99 34.35 5.75
CA LEU A 103 -13.77 32.91 5.93
C LEU A 103 -14.89 32.31 6.79
N SER A 104 -15.46 31.18 6.34
CA SER A 104 -16.33 30.36 7.17
C SER A 104 -15.52 29.56 8.21
N ASP A 105 -16.19 28.97 9.21
CA ASP A 105 -15.53 28.07 10.16
C ASP A 105 -14.87 26.87 9.46
N SER A 106 -15.55 26.33 8.45
CA SER A 106 -15.02 25.25 7.61
C SER A 106 -13.73 25.66 6.89
N ASP A 107 -13.69 26.87 6.31
CA ASP A 107 -12.49 27.41 5.66
C ASP A 107 -11.35 27.56 6.66
N ARG A 108 -11.62 28.12 7.84
CA ARG A 108 -10.64 28.28 8.92
C ARG A 108 -10.06 26.94 9.36
N VAL A 109 -10.89 25.92 9.55
CA VAL A 109 -10.45 24.56 9.90
C VAL A 109 -9.58 23.97 8.78
N LYS A 110 -9.98 24.13 7.51
CA LYS A 110 -9.20 23.67 6.35
C LYS A 110 -7.82 24.34 6.29
N ILE A 111 -7.75 25.66 6.44
CA ILE A 111 -6.48 26.42 6.43
C ILE A 111 -5.61 26.03 7.62
N LYS A 112 -6.19 25.96 8.83
CA LYS A 112 -5.46 25.55 10.05
C LYS A 112 -4.85 24.17 9.85
N LYS A 113 -5.61 23.22 9.30
CA LYS A 113 -5.11 21.86 9.01
C LYS A 113 -4.01 21.89 7.96
N ALA A 114 -4.10 22.72 6.92
CA ALA A 114 -3.08 22.80 5.87
C ALA A 114 -1.75 23.39 6.37
N LEU A 115 -1.80 24.54 7.05
CA LEU A 115 -0.63 25.33 7.44
C LEU A 115 0.04 24.91 8.76
N ARG A 116 -0.62 24.13 9.61
CA ARG A 116 -0.03 23.68 10.88
C ARG A 116 1.28 22.92 10.64
N GLY A 117 2.35 23.37 11.29
CA GLY A 117 3.70 22.83 11.19
C GLY A 117 4.55 23.41 10.05
N VAL A 118 3.95 24.16 9.12
CA VAL A 118 4.65 24.81 8.01
C VAL A 118 5.49 25.97 8.53
N LYS A 119 6.69 26.13 7.98
CA LYS A 119 7.57 27.27 8.26
C LYS A 119 7.27 28.41 7.30
N VAL A 120 7.16 29.62 7.82
CA VAL A 120 7.01 30.86 7.07
C VAL A 120 8.12 31.83 7.44
N GLU A 121 8.46 32.72 6.52
CA GLU A 121 9.34 33.85 6.77
C GLU A 121 8.55 35.17 6.71
N VAL A 122 8.96 36.13 7.52
CA VAL A 122 8.33 37.45 7.57
C VAL A 122 8.88 38.38 6.49
N THR A 123 7.99 39.14 5.84
CA THR A 123 8.34 40.06 4.74
C THR A 123 8.34 41.54 5.14
N HIS A 124 7.70 41.90 6.26
CA HIS A 124 7.52 43.29 6.71
C HIS A 124 8.75 43.98 7.34
N ARG A 125 9.89 43.28 7.49
CA ARG A 125 11.08 43.78 8.22
C ARG A 125 12.27 44.11 7.32
N GLY A 126 12.03 44.71 6.16
CA GLY A 126 13.11 45.07 5.21
C GLY A 126 13.87 43.85 4.71
N ASN A 127 15.18 43.74 5.01
CA ASN A 127 16.03 42.60 4.62
C ASN A 127 15.99 41.43 5.62
N MET A 128 15.44 41.61 6.81
CA MET A 128 15.44 40.57 7.84
C MET A 128 14.30 39.56 7.62
N ARG A 129 14.62 38.38 7.09
CA ARG A 129 13.69 37.27 6.79
C ARG A 129 13.66 36.24 7.93
N ARG A 130 13.14 36.63 9.10
CA ARG A 130 13.04 35.71 10.25
C ARG A 130 12.03 34.60 9.97
N LYS A 131 12.41 33.36 10.26
CA LYS A 131 11.59 32.16 10.03
C LYS A 131 10.84 31.74 11.30
N TYR A 132 9.58 31.34 11.14
CA TYR A 132 8.70 30.88 12.20
C TYR A 132 7.96 29.62 11.77
N ARG A 133 7.64 28.74 12.73
CA ARG A 133 6.78 27.57 12.50
C ARG A 133 5.37 27.87 12.98
N ILE A 134 4.38 27.63 12.12
CA ILE A 134 2.96 27.86 12.42
C ILE A 134 2.46 26.78 13.39
N SER A 135 1.90 27.21 14.52
CA SER A 135 1.24 26.34 15.49
C SER A 135 -0.27 26.30 15.29
N GLY A 136 -0.87 27.38 14.78
CA GLY A 136 -2.31 27.48 14.56
C GLY A 136 -2.74 28.78 13.88
N LEU A 137 -4.05 29.04 13.93
CA LEU A 137 -4.69 30.27 13.49
C LEU A 137 -5.46 30.88 14.64
N THR A 138 -5.57 32.21 14.68
CA THR A 138 -6.40 32.89 15.67
C THR A 138 -7.90 32.69 15.40
N PRO A 139 -8.74 32.63 16.45
CA PRO A 139 -10.19 32.57 16.28
C PRO A 139 -10.77 33.94 15.87
N GLN A 140 -10.12 35.04 16.24
CA GLN A 140 -10.53 36.40 15.91
C GLN A 140 -9.88 36.89 14.61
N ALA A 141 -10.53 37.86 13.96
CA ALA A 141 -9.99 38.58 12.81
C ALA A 141 -8.84 39.50 13.23
N THR A 142 -7.93 39.82 12.30
CA THR A 142 -6.74 40.65 12.57
C THR A 142 -7.09 42.03 13.12
N ARG A 143 -8.19 42.65 12.67
CA ARG A 143 -8.68 43.94 13.21
C ARG A 143 -9.11 43.91 14.68
N GLU A 144 -9.61 42.77 15.15
CA GLU A 144 -10.16 42.59 16.50
C GLU A 144 -9.12 42.03 17.48
N LEU A 145 -8.03 41.49 16.95
CA LEU A 145 -7.00 40.82 17.74
C LEU A 145 -6.09 41.84 18.42
N SER A 146 -6.05 41.79 19.75
CA SER A 146 -5.17 42.59 20.59
C SER A 146 -4.20 41.73 21.39
N PHE A 147 -3.06 42.31 21.75
CA PHE A 147 -2.03 41.62 22.52
C PHE A 147 -1.23 42.61 23.38
N PRO A 148 -0.69 42.17 24.53
CA PRO A 148 0.18 42.99 25.36
C PRO A 148 1.55 43.18 24.67
N ILE A 149 2.00 44.43 24.55
CA ILE A 149 3.29 44.79 23.94
C ILE A 149 4.43 44.69 24.95
N ASP A 150 4.14 44.94 26.22
CA ASP A 150 5.11 44.97 27.31
C ASP A 150 4.58 44.25 28.56
N ASP A 151 5.48 43.97 29.51
CA ASP A 151 5.11 43.42 30.82
C ASP A 151 4.37 44.45 31.71
N ARG A 152 4.21 45.70 31.23
CA ARG A 152 3.45 46.79 31.89
C ARG A 152 1.97 46.77 31.53
N GLY A 153 1.55 45.87 30.63
CA GLY A 153 0.15 45.65 30.27
C GLY A 153 -0.38 46.58 29.16
N THR A 154 0.48 47.27 28.42
CA THR A 154 0.05 48.10 27.28
C THR A 154 -0.49 47.20 26.17
N VAL A 155 -1.80 47.28 25.90
CA VAL A 155 -2.47 46.50 24.87
C VAL A 155 -2.64 47.34 23.60
N LYS A 156 -2.25 46.79 22.44
CA LYS A 156 -2.63 47.33 21.14
C LYS A 156 -3.24 46.25 20.26
N THR A 157 -3.99 46.68 19.25
CA THR A 157 -4.41 45.77 18.19
C THR A 157 -3.25 45.44 17.27
N VAL A 158 -3.31 44.28 16.60
CA VAL A 158 -2.31 43.89 15.60
C VAL A 158 -2.21 44.93 14.47
N VAL A 159 -3.34 45.50 14.04
CA VAL A 159 -3.37 46.54 12.99
C VAL A 159 -2.62 47.80 13.43
N GLN A 160 -2.90 48.31 14.63
CA GLN A 160 -2.22 49.50 15.17
C GLN A 160 -0.71 49.25 15.33
N TYR A 161 -0.34 48.10 15.91
CA TYR A 161 1.06 47.76 16.11
C TYR A 161 1.85 47.71 14.79
N PHE A 162 1.29 47.10 13.75
CA PHE A 162 1.97 46.99 12.45
C PHE A 162 2.10 48.34 11.73
N LEU A 163 1.08 49.19 11.82
CA LEU A 163 1.11 50.53 11.24
C LEU A 163 2.14 51.42 11.95
N GLU A 164 2.13 51.47 13.28
CA GLU A 164 3.02 52.35 14.05
C GLU A 164 4.47 51.85 14.07
N THR A 165 4.70 50.54 14.17
CA THR A 165 6.05 49.97 14.34
C THR A 165 6.76 49.77 13.01
N TYR A 166 6.04 49.37 11.97
CA TYR A 166 6.63 48.99 10.68
C TYR A 166 6.15 49.85 9.50
N GLY A 167 5.24 50.82 9.72
CA GLY A 167 4.65 51.59 8.63
C GLY A 167 3.80 50.74 7.67
N PHE A 168 3.34 49.56 8.11
CA PHE A 168 2.66 48.61 7.24
C PHE A 168 1.15 48.63 7.47
N SER A 169 0.39 49.07 6.45
CA SER A 169 -1.07 49.08 6.49
C SER A 169 -1.65 47.76 6.00
N ILE A 170 -2.21 46.98 6.94
CA ILE A 170 -2.81 45.67 6.67
C ILE A 170 -4.11 45.85 5.90
N GLN A 171 -4.26 45.19 4.74
CA GLN A 171 -5.45 45.33 3.88
C GLN A 171 -6.52 44.29 4.23
N HIS A 172 -6.11 43.02 4.39
CA HIS A 172 -6.96 41.87 4.68
C HIS A 172 -7.22 41.73 6.18
N THR A 173 -7.75 42.78 6.79
CA THR A 173 -7.98 42.86 8.25
C THR A 173 -9.03 41.87 8.78
N THR A 174 -9.88 41.34 7.89
CA THR A 174 -10.90 40.32 8.17
C THR A 174 -10.32 38.91 8.35
N LEU A 175 -9.11 38.65 7.85
CA LEU A 175 -8.46 37.35 7.96
C LEU A 175 -7.89 37.13 9.38
N PRO A 176 -7.81 35.88 9.85
CA PRO A 176 -7.13 35.57 11.11
C PRO A 176 -5.62 35.71 10.97
N CYS A 177 -4.94 35.90 12.11
CA CYS A 177 -3.48 35.84 12.17
C CYS A 177 -2.98 34.39 12.24
N LEU A 178 -1.77 34.18 11.74
CA LEU A 178 -0.98 32.99 12.03
C LEU A 178 -0.49 33.06 13.48
N GLN A 179 -0.69 31.98 14.22
CA GLN A 179 -0.10 31.82 15.54
C GLN A 179 1.24 31.08 15.40
N VAL A 180 2.31 31.68 15.92
CA VAL A 180 3.68 31.14 15.88
C VAL A 180 4.37 31.27 17.23
N GLY A 181 5.47 30.54 17.44
CA GLY A 181 6.23 30.59 18.69
C GLY A 181 5.72 29.65 19.78
N ASN A 182 5.99 29.97 21.04
CA ASN A 182 5.63 29.15 22.20
C ASN A 182 4.11 29.24 22.48
N GLN A 183 3.46 28.14 22.85
CA GLN A 183 2.05 28.12 23.22
C GLN A 183 1.73 29.00 24.44
N GLN A 184 2.69 29.18 25.36
CA GLN A 184 2.52 30.04 26.54
C GLN A 184 2.67 31.54 26.24
N ARG A 185 3.38 31.89 25.17
CA ARG A 185 3.57 33.28 24.68
C ARG A 185 3.47 33.28 23.16
N PRO A 186 2.24 33.23 22.61
CA PRO A 186 2.04 33.17 21.18
C PRO A 186 2.36 34.51 20.52
N ASN A 187 3.05 34.45 19.39
CA ASN A 187 3.22 35.60 18.51
C ASN A 187 2.17 35.53 17.40
N TYR A 188 1.59 36.68 17.06
CA TYR A 188 0.58 36.80 16.02
C TYR A 188 1.18 37.47 14.78
N LEU A 189 1.10 36.80 13.64
CA LEU A 189 1.56 37.32 12.36
C LEU A 189 0.39 37.42 11.38
N PRO A 190 0.05 38.61 10.86
CA PRO A 190 -0.88 38.74 9.75
C PRO A 190 -0.44 37.87 8.56
N MET A 191 -1.40 37.24 7.87
CA MET A 191 -1.06 36.37 6.73
C MET A 191 -0.35 37.12 5.60
N GLU A 192 -0.66 38.41 5.40
CA GLU A 192 -0.07 39.26 4.36
C GLU A 192 1.44 39.44 4.48
N VAL A 193 1.96 39.38 5.71
CA VAL A 193 3.37 39.64 5.98
C VAL A 193 4.19 38.35 6.07
N CYS A 194 3.64 37.23 5.58
CA CYS A 194 4.23 35.91 5.67
C CYS A 194 4.34 35.25 4.29
N LYS A 195 5.49 34.63 4.02
CA LYS A 195 5.75 33.80 2.84
C LYS A 195 6.14 32.39 3.29
N ILE A 196 5.64 31.36 2.60
CA ILE A 196 6.03 29.98 2.87
C ILE A 196 7.50 29.79 2.47
N VAL A 197 8.29 29.20 3.38
CA VAL A 197 9.71 28.91 3.13
C VAL A 197 9.84 27.79 2.10
N GLU A 198 10.70 27.97 1.11
CA GLU A 198 11.00 26.97 0.07
C GLU A 198 11.62 25.69 0.65
N GLY A 199 11.50 24.56 -0.07
CA GLY A 199 12.17 23.30 0.29
C GLY A 199 11.47 22.53 1.41
N GLN A 200 10.20 22.83 1.69
CA GLN A 200 9.40 22.10 2.66
C GLN A 200 8.61 20.98 1.99
N ARG A 201 9.00 19.72 2.25
CA ARG A 201 8.27 18.56 1.75
C ARG A 201 6.85 18.51 2.30
N TYR A 202 5.88 18.23 1.43
CA TYR A 202 4.52 17.91 1.83
C TYR A 202 4.43 16.43 2.25
N SER A 203 4.12 16.18 3.53
CA SER A 203 4.10 14.83 4.11
C SER A 203 2.70 14.21 4.23
N LYS A 204 1.64 15.00 4.03
CA LYS A 204 0.26 14.54 4.14
C LYS A 204 -0.19 13.81 2.86
N ARG A 205 -1.31 13.10 2.93
CA ARG A 205 -1.89 12.40 1.78
C ARG A 205 -2.37 13.40 0.73
N LEU A 206 -1.89 13.23 -0.50
CA LEU A 206 -2.40 13.95 -1.68
C LEU A 206 -3.81 13.48 -2.02
N ASN A 207 -4.64 14.38 -2.52
CA ASN A 207 -5.96 14.04 -3.05
C ASN A 207 -5.84 13.35 -4.43
N ASP A 208 -6.92 12.73 -4.91
CA ASP A 208 -6.87 11.93 -6.16
C ASP A 208 -6.46 12.74 -7.40
N LYS A 209 -6.81 14.04 -7.45
CA LYS A 209 -6.40 14.94 -8.54
C LYS A 209 -4.89 15.19 -8.49
N GLN A 210 -4.35 15.49 -7.31
CA GLN A 210 -2.92 15.68 -7.06
C GLN A 210 -2.13 14.39 -7.32
N ILE A 211 -2.62 13.23 -6.88
CA ILE A 211 -2.00 11.92 -7.18
C ILE A 211 -1.96 11.69 -8.70
N THR A 212 -3.07 11.96 -9.40
CA THR A 212 -3.13 11.80 -10.86
C THR A 212 -2.14 12.73 -11.56
N ALA A 213 -2.04 14.00 -11.12
CA ALA A 213 -1.07 14.94 -11.65
C ALA A 213 0.38 14.46 -11.38
N LEU A 214 0.70 14.04 -10.16
CA LEU A 214 2.01 13.49 -9.82
C LEU A 214 2.36 12.23 -10.65
N LEU A 215 1.40 11.34 -10.88
CA LEU A 215 1.58 10.15 -11.70
C LEU A 215 1.88 10.49 -13.16
N LYS A 216 1.22 11.50 -13.73
CA LYS A 216 1.53 11.97 -15.09
C LYS A 216 2.98 12.43 -15.24
N VAL A 217 3.55 13.02 -14.19
CA VAL A 217 4.95 13.50 -14.18
C VAL A 217 5.95 12.38 -13.93
N THR A 218 5.60 11.42 -13.07
CA THR A 218 6.53 10.39 -12.58
C THR A 218 6.54 9.12 -13.44
N CYS A 219 5.50 8.86 -14.23
CA CYS A 219 5.40 7.69 -15.09
C CYS A 219 6.28 7.81 -16.34
N GLN A 220 7.59 7.63 -16.17
CA GLN A 220 8.57 7.66 -17.25
C GLN A 220 8.83 6.28 -17.85
N ARG A 221 8.89 6.23 -19.19
CA ARG A 221 9.30 5.04 -19.94
C ARG A 221 10.76 4.67 -19.61
N PRO A 222 11.16 3.40 -19.76
CA PRO A 222 12.47 2.90 -19.34
C PRO A 222 13.65 3.69 -19.93
N GLN A 223 13.67 3.91 -21.24
CA GLN A 223 14.73 4.67 -21.91
C GLN A 223 14.86 6.11 -21.39
N ALA A 224 13.74 6.79 -21.13
CA ALA A 224 13.76 8.13 -20.57
C ALA A 224 14.26 8.14 -19.11
N ARG A 225 13.84 7.16 -18.31
CA ARG A 225 14.32 7.03 -16.93
C ARG A 225 15.81 6.70 -16.87
N GLU A 226 16.29 5.81 -17.73
CA GLU A 226 17.70 5.46 -17.86
C GLU A 226 18.54 6.69 -18.21
N LYS A 227 18.10 7.49 -19.18
CA LYS A 227 18.74 8.75 -19.55
C LYS A 227 18.80 9.72 -18.37
N ASP A 228 17.69 9.92 -17.66
CA ASP A 228 17.64 10.83 -16.49
C ASP A 228 18.60 10.35 -15.37
N ILE A 229 18.78 9.03 -15.18
CA ILE A 229 19.76 8.48 -14.22
C ILE A 229 21.19 8.82 -14.66
N LEU A 230 21.53 8.60 -15.93
CA LEU A 230 22.85 8.91 -16.47
C LEU A 230 23.17 10.41 -16.40
N GLU A 231 22.20 11.27 -16.73
CA GLU A 231 22.34 12.73 -16.58
C GLU A 231 22.56 13.12 -15.12
N THR A 232 21.88 12.47 -14.17
CA THR A 232 22.08 12.71 -12.74
C THR A 232 23.50 12.34 -12.29
N VAL A 233 24.03 11.19 -12.73
CA VAL A 233 25.41 10.76 -12.44
C VAL A 233 26.39 11.81 -12.97
N TYR A 234 26.21 12.23 -14.22
CA TYR A 234 27.05 13.24 -14.88
C TYR A 234 27.02 14.59 -14.15
N HIS A 235 25.83 15.07 -13.77
CA HIS A 235 25.67 16.36 -13.08
C HIS A 235 26.21 16.36 -11.66
N ASN A 236 26.14 15.24 -10.95
CA ASN A 236 26.74 15.11 -9.63
C ASN A 236 28.27 15.07 -9.70
N ALA A 237 28.84 14.65 -10.84
CA ALA A 237 30.28 14.62 -11.09
C ALA A 237 31.06 14.00 -9.92
N TYR A 238 30.64 12.80 -9.50
CA TYR A 238 31.19 12.11 -8.32
C TYR A 238 32.71 11.93 -8.37
N SER A 239 33.29 11.82 -9.57
CA SER A 239 34.74 11.76 -9.79
C SER A 239 35.49 13.04 -9.37
N LYS A 240 34.78 14.18 -9.26
CA LYS A 240 35.29 15.48 -8.81
C LYS A 240 34.80 15.86 -7.41
N ASP A 241 34.16 14.94 -6.71
CA ASP A 241 33.70 15.17 -5.34
C ASP A 241 34.92 15.17 -4.39
N PRO A 242 35.22 16.30 -3.72
CA PRO A 242 36.40 16.39 -2.85
C PRO A 242 36.34 15.39 -1.68
N TYR A 243 35.14 15.07 -1.18
CA TYR A 243 34.98 14.09 -0.10
C TYR A 243 35.22 12.67 -0.60
N ALA A 244 34.75 12.33 -1.80
CA ALA A 244 35.01 11.02 -2.39
C ALA A 244 36.51 10.83 -2.69
N GLN A 245 37.17 11.86 -3.22
CA GLN A 245 38.61 11.84 -3.53
C GLN A 245 39.47 11.67 -2.29
N GLU A 246 39.16 12.37 -1.19
CA GLU A 246 39.87 12.24 0.08
C GLU A 246 39.82 10.81 0.63
N PHE A 247 38.68 10.13 0.45
CA PHE A 247 38.49 8.73 0.85
C PHE A 247 38.97 7.71 -0.20
N GLY A 248 39.60 8.17 -1.30
CA GLY A 248 40.07 7.30 -2.38
C GLY A 248 38.95 6.58 -3.14
N ILE A 249 37.72 7.09 -3.09
CA ILE A 249 36.55 6.49 -3.73
C ILE A 249 36.48 6.95 -5.18
N THR A 250 36.45 5.99 -6.10
CA THR A 250 36.16 6.22 -7.52
C THR A 250 34.85 5.54 -7.90
N ILE A 251 34.05 6.21 -8.72
CA ILE A 251 32.73 5.74 -9.15
C ILE A 251 32.74 5.61 -10.67
N ASP A 252 32.37 4.44 -11.16
CA ASP A 252 32.14 4.23 -12.60
C ASP A 252 30.89 5.00 -13.04
N GLU A 253 31.00 5.75 -14.13
CA GLU A 253 29.90 6.54 -14.69
C GLU A 253 28.94 5.69 -15.54
N ARG A 254 29.30 4.44 -15.85
CA ARG A 254 28.49 3.51 -16.62
C ARG A 254 27.56 2.70 -15.72
N LEU A 255 26.40 2.34 -16.26
CA LEU A 255 25.51 1.40 -15.60
C LEU A 255 26.15 0.00 -15.55
N ALA A 256 25.91 -0.72 -14.45
CA ALA A 256 26.35 -2.10 -14.32
C ALA A 256 25.68 -3.00 -15.37
N SER A 257 26.49 -3.73 -16.13
CA SER A 257 26.00 -4.70 -17.13
C SER A 257 25.84 -6.08 -16.49
N VAL A 258 24.59 -6.55 -16.46
CA VAL A 258 24.20 -7.82 -15.85
C VAL A 258 23.66 -8.79 -16.89
N GLU A 259 23.98 -10.06 -16.73
CA GLU A 259 23.35 -11.13 -17.49
C GLU A 259 22.01 -11.46 -16.84
N ALA A 260 20.99 -11.63 -17.68
CA ALA A 260 19.65 -11.95 -17.24
C ALA A 260 19.10 -13.12 -18.06
N ARG A 261 18.25 -13.92 -17.44
CA ARG A 261 17.53 -15.02 -18.10
C ARG A 261 16.06 -14.64 -18.18
N VAL A 262 15.37 -15.04 -19.25
CA VAL A 262 13.91 -14.87 -19.35
C VAL A 262 13.25 -16.22 -19.17
N LEU A 263 12.65 -16.45 -18.01
CA LEU A 263 11.94 -17.68 -17.70
C LEU A 263 10.72 -17.84 -18.62
N PRO A 264 10.46 -19.05 -19.16
CA PRO A 264 9.29 -19.28 -19.99
C PRO A 264 8.00 -19.11 -19.16
N PRO A 265 6.91 -18.59 -19.76
CA PRO A 265 5.62 -18.55 -19.09
C PRO A 265 5.06 -19.97 -18.92
N PRO A 266 4.36 -20.27 -17.81
CA PRO A 266 3.71 -21.56 -17.65
C PRO A 266 2.50 -21.69 -18.57
N ARG A 267 2.14 -22.93 -18.91
CA ARG A 267 0.88 -23.21 -19.59
C ARG A 267 -0.26 -23.24 -18.58
N LEU A 268 -1.35 -22.54 -18.89
CA LEU A 268 -2.51 -22.40 -18.02
C LEU A 268 -3.66 -23.26 -18.53
N LYS A 269 -4.28 -24.02 -17.64
CA LYS A 269 -5.47 -24.83 -17.91
C LYS A 269 -6.75 -24.01 -17.65
N TYR A 270 -7.73 -24.24 -18.52
CA TYR A 270 -9.11 -23.80 -18.44
C TYR A 270 -10.04 -25.02 -18.62
N HIS A 271 -11.35 -24.84 -18.51
CA HIS A 271 -12.30 -25.95 -18.58
C HIS A 271 -12.41 -26.53 -19.99
N ASP A 272 -12.62 -27.85 -20.09
CA ASP A 272 -12.61 -28.58 -21.37
C ASP A 272 -13.79 -28.27 -22.30
N SER A 273 -14.88 -27.74 -21.75
CA SER A 273 -16.03 -27.25 -22.52
C SER A 273 -15.84 -25.86 -23.13
N GLY A 274 -14.73 -25.18 -22.82
CA GLY A 274 -14.30 -23.99 -23.56
C GLY A 274 -13.82 -24.37 -24.97
N ARG A 275 -13.91 -23.43 -25.92
CA ARG A 275 -13.31 -23.62 -27.25
C ARG A 275 -11.78 -23.70 -27.16
N GLU A 276 -11.20 -22.94 -26.23
CA GLU A 276 -9.79 -23.02 -25.84
C GLU A 276 -9.70 -23.61 -24.43
N ARG A 277 -9.00 -24.74 -24.29
CA ARG A 277 -8.90 -25.51 -23.04
C ARG A 277 -7.66 -25.17 -22.25
N ASP A 278 -6.66 -24.59 -22.90
CA ASP A 278 -5.40 -24.17 -22.33
C ASP A 278 -4.89 -22.93 -23.06
N VAL A 279 -3.97 -22.21 -22.43
CA VAL A 279 -3.35 -21.03 -23.01
C VAL A 279 -1.90 -20.93 -22.57
N LEU A 280 -1.03 -20.57 -23.51
CA LEU A 280 0.31 -20.10 -23.22
C LEU A 280 0.31 -18.56 -23.22
N PRO A 281 0.46 -17.90 -22.07
CA PRO A 281 0.51 -16.45 -21.98
C PRO A 281 1.58 -15.85 -22.91
N LYS A 282 1.29 -14.69 -23.49
CA LYS A 282 2.24 -13.93 -24.32
C LYS A 282 2.59 -12.64 -23.61
N ILE A 283 3.88 -12.44 -23.33
CA ILE A 283 4.39 -11.25 -22.60
C ILE A 283 3.56 -11.01 -21.33
N GLY A 284 3.41 -12.07 -20.51
CA GLY A 284 2.68 -12.01 -19.24
C GLY A 284 1.18 -11.70 -19.34
N GLN A 285 0.55 -11.87 -20.51
CA GLN A 285 -0.85 -11.51 -20.74
C GLN A 285 -1.63 -12.59 -21.51
N TRP A 286 -2.91 -12.72 -21.18
CA TRP A 286 -3.89 -13.50 -21.93
C TRP A 286 -5.30 -12.89 -21.71
N ASN A 287 -6.35 -13.56 -22.18
CA ASN A 287 -7.73 -13.12 -21.97
C ASN A 287 -8.67 -14.33 -21.81
N MET A 288 -9.92 -14.04 -21.42
CA MET A 288 -10.98 -15.04 -21.22
C MET A 288 -11.76 -15.38 -22.51
N MET A 289 -11.42 -14.80 -23.66
CA MET A 289 -12.13 -15.13 -24.91
C MET A 289 -11.96 -16.61 -25.21
N ASN A 290 -13.05 -17.25 -25.66
CA ASN A 290 -13.12 -18.68 -25.98
C ASN A 290 -12.87 -19.64 -24.80
N LYS A 291 -12.70 -19.14 -23.57
CA LYS A 291 -12.34 -19.94 -22.39
C LYS A 291 -13.46 -19.93 -21.37
N LYS A 292 -13.55 -21.01 -20.60
CA LYS A 292 -14.39 -21.12 -19.40
C LYS A 292 -13.51 -21.44 -18.21
N MET A 293 -13.79 -20.81 -17.07
CA MET A 293 -13.05 -20.99 -15.82
C MET A 293 -12.97 -22.47 -15.45
N VAL A 294 -11.84 -22.93 -14.89
CA VAL A 294 -11.59 -24.35 -14.57
C VAL A 294 -12.70 -24.95 -13.71
N ASN A 295 -13.14 -24.24 -12.68
CA ASN A 295 -14.42 -24.55 -12.04
C ASN A 295 -15.17 -23.26 -11.72
N GLY A 296 -16.38 -23.16 -12.26
CA GLY A 296 -17.34 -22.15 -11.89
C GLY A 296 -17.88 -22.41 -10.49
N GLY A 297 -17.92 -21.38 -9.65
CA GLY A 297 -18.70 -21.39 -8.43
C GLY A 297 -20.19 -21.24 -8.76
N ARG A 298 -21.02 -21.62 -7.79
CA ARG A 298 -22.48 -21.61 -7.90
C ARG A 298 -23.05 -20.40 -7.17
N VAL A 299 -23.92 -19.66 -7.84
CA VAL A 299 -24.68 -18.52 -7.30
C VAL A 299 -26.14 -18.74 -7.67
N SER A 300 -26.87 -19.37 -6.76
CA SER A 300 -28.29 -19.71 -6.90
C SER A 300 -29.21 -18.59 -6.43
N SER A 301 -28.72 -17.70 -5.56
CA SER A 301 -29.48 -16.60 -4.98
C SER A 301 -28.58 -15.38 -4.82
N TRP A 302 -28.94 -14.28 -5.47
CA TRP A 302 -28.22 -13.02 -5.34
C TRP A 302 -29.18 -11.82 -5.36
N ALA A 303 -28.70 -10.69 -4.88
CA ALA A 303 -29.45 -9.43 -4.87
C ALA A 303 -28.56 -8.25 -5.27
N CYS A 304 -29.17 -7.14 -5.64
CA CYS A 304 -28.47 -5.87 -5.90
C CYS A 304 -28.98 -4.75 -5.00
N ILE A 305 -28.07 -3.87 -4.57
CA ILE A 305 -28.39 -2.58 -3.95
C ILE A 305 -27.57 -1.46 -4.62
N ASN A 306 -28.23 -0.33 -4.90
CA ASN A 306 -27.62 0.81 -5.58
C ASN A 306 -27.52 2.02 -4.64
N PHE A 307 -26.30 2.49 -4.38
CA PHE A 307 -26.05 3.71 -3.59
C PHE A 307 -25.79 4.95 -4.45
N SER A 308 -25.89 4.84 -5.78
CA SER A 308 -25.67 5.93 -6.71
C SER A 308 -27.00 6.48 -7.23
N ARG A 309 -27.32 7.72 -6.82
CA ARG A 309 -28.55 8.41 -7.20
C ARG A 309 -28.73 8.56 -8.71
N ASN A 310 -27.62 8.62 -9.46
CA ASN A 310 -27.63 8.82 -10.90
C ASN A 310 -27.90 7.53 -11.69
N VAL A 311 -27.91 6.37 -11.02
CA VAL A 311 -28.23 5.08 -11.64
C VAL A 311 -29.69 4.78 -11.36
N GLN A 312 -30.52 4.79 -12.41
CA GLN A 312 -31.92 4.39 -12.32
C GLN A 312 -32.04 2.86 -12.19
N ASP A 313 -33.13 2.38 -11.60
CA ASP A 313 -33.34 0.94 -11.32
C ASP A 313 -33.27 0.08 -12.60
N GLY A 314 -33.81 0.57 -13.72
CA GLY A 314 -33.69 -0.12 -15.02
C GLY A 314 -32.25 -0.28 -15.48
N ALA A 315 -31.43 0.77 -15.37
CA ALA A 315 -30.00 0.71 -15.72
C ALA A 315 -29.21 -0.21 -14.79
N ALA A 316 -29.54 -0.22 -13.49
CA ALA A 316 -28.97 -1.17 -12.53
C ALA A 316 -29.34 -2.61 -12.88
N GLY A 317 -30.61 -2.86 -13.22
CA GLY A 317 -31.13 -4.15 -13.66
C GLY A 317 -30.41 -4.68 -14.89
N SER A 318 -30.35 -3.89 -15.97
CA SER A 318 -29.64 -4.26 -17.21
C SER A 318 -28.17 -4.56 -16.95
N PHE A 319 -27.49 -3.72 -16.15
CA PHE A 319 -26.08 -3.96 -15.81
C PHE A 319 -25.88 -5.27 -15.04
N CYS A 320 -26.75 -5.58 -14.07
CA CYS A 320 -26.62 -6.82 -13.31
C CYS A 320 -26.93 -8.05 -14.17
N HIS A 321 -27.91 -7.95 -15.08
CA HIS A 321 -28.22 -9.01 -16.04
C HIS A 321 -27.04 -9.26 -17.00
N GLU A 322 -26.43 -8.21 -17.58
CA GLU A 322 -25.22 -8.32 -18.39
C GLU A 322 -24.07 -9.01 -17.62
N LEU A 323 -23.90 -8.68 -16.34
CA LEU A 323 -22.88 -9.29 -15.48
C LEU A 323 -23.19 -10.77 -15.18
N ALA A 324 -24.45 -11.11 -14.90
CA ALA A 324 -24.89 -12.48 -14.67
C ALA A 324 -24.67 -13.35 -15.92
N LEU A 325 -25.01 -12.85 -17.10
CA LEU A 325 -24.71 -13.49 -18.40
C LEU A 325 -23.20 -13.71 -18.57
N MET A 326 -22.39 -12.70 -18.25
CA MET A 326 -20.93 -12.86 -18.31
C MET A 326 -20.41 -13.95 -17.37
N CYS A 327 -20.96 -14.07 -16.16
CA CYS A 327 -20.63 -15.16 -15.24
C CYS A 327 -20.97 -16.53 -15.86
N GLN A 328 -22.15 -16.69 -16.45
CA GLN A 328 -22.56 -17.94 -17.14
C GLN A 328 -21.65 -18.27 -18.33
N VAL A 329 -21.40 -17.30 -19.21
CA VAL A 329 -20.51 -17.46 -20.38
C VAL A 329 -19.10 -17.85 -19.94
N SER A 330 -18.63 -17.31 -18.82
CA SER A 330 -17.34 -17.64 -18.22
C SER A 330 -17.30 -19.01 -17.53
N GLY A 331 -18.42 -19.74 -17.46
CA GLY A 331 -18.50 -21.10 -16.92
C GLY A 331 -19.02 -21.22 -15.48
N MET A 332 -19.60 -20.17 -14.91
CA MET A 332 -20.26 -20.22 -13.59
C MET A 332 -21.69 -20.75 -13.69
N ASP A 333 -22.14 -21.48 -12.66
CA ASP A 333 -23.58 -21.74 -12.45
C ASP A 333 -24.18 -20.52 -11.74
N PHE A 334 -24.72 -19.57 -12.53
CA PHE A 334 -25.17 -18.28 -12.04
C PHE A 334 -26.60 -18.01 -12.49
N VAL A 335 -27.52 -17.80 -11.55
CA VAL A 335 -28.93 -17.47 -11.85
C VAL A 335 -29.02 -16.05 -12.42
N LEU A 336 -29.73 -15.88 -13.53
CA LEU A 336 -29.80 -14.60 -14.25
C LEU A 336 -30.59 -13.52 -13.52
N GLU A 337 -31.66 -13.90 -12.82
CA GLU A 337 -32.55 -12.96 -12.15
C GLU A 337 -32.23 -12.85 -10.66
N PRO A 338 -32.17 -11.64 -10.09
CA PRO A 338 -31.97 -11.46 -8.67
C PRO A 338 -33.22 -11.90 -7.89
N VAL A 339 -33.02 -12.28 -6.63
CA VAL A 339 -34.12 -12.60 -5.69
C VAL A 339 -35.00 -11.36 -5.45
N LEU A 340 -34.42 -10.17 -5.56
CA LEU A 340 -35.10 -8.89 -5.39
C LEU A 340 -34.64 -7.92 -6.49
N SER A 341 -35.59 -7.22 -7.13
CA SER A 341 -35.30 -6.16 -8.10
C SER A 341 -34.38 -5.08 -7.50
N PRO A 342 -33.33 -4.61 -8.20
CA PRO A 342 -32.41 -3.60 -7.69
C PRO A 342 -33.14 -2.40 -7.10
N CYS A 343 -32.66 -1.89 -5.96
CA CYS A 343 -33.25 -0.71 -5.33
C CYS A 343 -32.19 0.33 -5.00
N TYR A 344 -32.57 1.60 -5.10
CA TYR A 344 -31.77 2.72 -4.63
C TYR A 344 -31.84 2.86 -3.10
N ALA A 345 -30.68 3.09 -2.48
CA ALA A 345 -30.55 3.44 -1.08
C ALA A 345 -29.62 4.65 -0.91
N ARG A 346 -29.90 5.47 0.11
CA ARG A 346 -29.06 6.62 0.44
C ARG A 346 -27.77 6.15 1.15
N PRO A 347 -26.57 6.63 0.74
CA PRO A 347 -25.30 6.28 1.38
C PRO A 347 -25.26 6.46 2.90
N GLU A 348 -25.94 7.48 3.42
CA GLU A 348 -25.98 7.79 4.86
C GLU A 348 -26.73 6.72 5.66
N LEU A 349 -27.54 5.90 4.99
CA LEU A 349 -28.33 4.82 5.58
C LEU A 349 -27.75 3.44 5.25
N VAL A 350 -26.47 3.34 4.88
CA VAL A 350 -25.81 2.09 4.42
C VAL A 350 -26.10 0.89 5.32
N GLU A 351 -25.99 1.04 6.65
CA GLU A 351 -26.21 -0.08 7.57
C GLU A 351 -27.65 -0.56 7.58
N ARG A 352 -28.61 0.37 7.69
CA ARG A 352 -30.04 0.04 7.65
C ARG A 352 -30.41 -0.58 6.31
N ALA A 353 -29.89 -0.03 5.22
CA ALA A 353 -30.19 -0.47 3.87
C ALA A 353 -29.66 -1.88 3.59
N LEU A 354 -28.41 -2.19 4.00
CA LEU A 354 -27.84 -3.53 3.84
C LEU A 354 -28.56 -4.57 4.70
N LYS A 355 -28.80 -4.27 5.98
CA LYS A 355 -29.51 -5.18 6.89
C LYS A 355 -30.95 -5.43 6.42
N GLY A 356 -31.69 -4.39 6.05
CA GLY A 356 -33.05 -4.51 5.52
C GLY A 356 -33.07 -5.35 4.24
N ARG A 357 -32.18 -5.04 3.29
CA ARG A 357 -32.10 -5.78 2.03
C ARG A 357 -31.77 -7.26 2.21
N TYR A 358 -30.89 -7.58 3.15
CA TYR A 358 -30.58 -8.96 3.53
C TYR A 358 -31.79 -9.66 4.16
N GLN A 359 -32.48 -8.99 5.09
CA GLN A 359 -33.68 -9.51 5.73
C GLN A 359 -34.79 -9.81 4.72
N ASP A 360 -35.04 -8.90 3.77
CA ASP A 360 -36.04 -9.10 2.72
C ASP A 360 -35.72 -10.31 1.85
N ALA A 361 -34.44 -10.50 1.49
CA ALA A 361 -34.02 -11.67 0.75
C ALA A 361 -34.18 -12.95 1.58
N MET A 362 -33.84 -12.91 2.87
CA MET A 362 -33.99 -14.04 3.78
C MET A 362 -35.45 -14.40 4.08
N ASN A 363 -36.38 -13.44 4.06
CA ASN A 363 -37.81 -13.73 4.19
C ASN A 363 -38.34 -14.55 3.01
N ILE A 364 -37.75 -14.39 1.82
CA ILE A 364 -38.10 -15.17 0.62
C ILE A 364 -37.38 -16.52 0.59
N LEU A 365 -36.08 -16.54 0.94
CA LEU A 365 -35.21 -17.71 0.81
C LEU A 365 -35.26 -18.66 2.02
N GLY A 366 -35.43 -18.11 3.22
CA GLY A 366 -35.43 -18.82 4.49
C GLY A 366 -36.47 -19.94 4.58
N PRO A 367 -37.74 -19.73 4.16
CA PRO A 367 -38.74 -20.80 4.10
C PRO A 367 -38.36 -21.98 3.20
N GLN A 368 -37.41 -21.79 2.27
CA GLN A 368 -36.90 -22.82 1.36
C GLN A 368 -35.59 -23.46 1.86
N GLY A 369 -35.11 -23.08 3.06
CA GLY A 369 -33.81 -23.51 3.59
C GLY A 369 -32.62 -22.98 2.78
N ARG A 370 -32.79 -21.85 2.06
CA ARG A 370 -31.77 -21.24 1.21
C ARG A 370 -31.22 -19.97 1.85
N GLU A 371 -29.96 -19.68 1.58
CA GLU A 371 -29.30 -18.42 1.97
C GLU A 371 -29.03 -17.54 0.75
N LEU A 372 -28.56 -16.31 0.96
CA LEU A 372 -28.19 -15.38 -0.11
C LEU A 372 -26.69 -15.53 -0.38
N ASP A 373 -26.33 -15.98 -1.59
CA ASP A 373 -24.94 -16.30 -1.94
C ASP A 373 -24.10 -15.04 -2.21
N LEU A 374 -24.71 -14.01 -2.81
CA LEU A 374 -23.99 -12.82 -3.30
C LEU A 374 -24.82 -11.55 -3.23
N LEU A 375 -24.18 -10.45 -2.83
CA LEU A 375 -24.70 -9.09 -2.98
C LEU A 375 -23.87 -8.27 -3.98
N ILE A 376 -24.52 -7.83 -5.05
CA ILE A 376 -23.96 -6.84 -5.97
C ILE A 376 -24.27 -5.44 -5.43
N VAL A 377 -23.26 -4.58 -5.36
CA VAL A 377 -23.39 -3.23 -4.80
C VAL A 377 -22.93 -2.20 -5.81
N ILE A 378 -23.81 -1.30 -6.24
CA ILE A 378 -23.44 -0.17 -7.11
C ILE A 378 -23.07 1.02 -6.24
N LEU A 379 -21.87 1.54 -6.40
CA LEU A 379 -21.32 2.66 -5.62
C LEU A 379 -21.13 3.91 -6.50
N PRO A 380 -21.24 5.12 -5.93
CA PRO A 380 -20.78 6.34 -6.59
C PRO A 380 -19.26 6.29 -6.82
N ASP A 381 -18.77 7.01 -7.84
CA ASP A 381 -17.34 7.03 -8.18
C ASP A 381 -16.48 7.63 -7.06
N ASN A 382 -17.01 8.65 -6.36
CA ASN A 382 -16.47 9.14 -5.11
C ASN A 382 -17.33 8.61 -3.96
N ASN A 383 -16.84 7.59 -3.26
CA ASN A 383 -17.61 6.85 -2.25
C ASN A 383 -17.08 7.00 -0.82
N GLY A 384 -16.02 7.77 -0.57
CA GLY A 384 -15.55 8.04 0.80
C GLY A 384 -15.41 6.79 1.67
N SER A 385 -16.08 6.76 2.83
CA SER A 385 -16.11 5.60 3.74
C SER A 385 -17.04 4.47 3.29
N LEU A 386 -17.97 4.74 2.37
CA LEU A 386 -19.07 3.83 2.02
C LEU A 386 -18.59 2.44 1.57
N TYR A 387 -17.51 2.38 0.79
CA TYR A 387 -16.92 1.09 0.39
C TYR A 387 -16.50 0.28 1.62
N GLY A 388 -15.81 0.92 2.57
CA GLY A 388 -15.38 0.29 3.81
C GLY A 388 -16.55 -0.17 4.67
N ASP A 389 -17.57 0.68 4.80
CA ASP A 389 -18.80 0.36 5.55
C ASP A 389 -19.52 -0.85 4.96
N VAL A 390 -19.71 -0.90 3.63
CA VAL A 390 -20.29 -2.05 2.93
C VAL A 390 -19.51 -3.33 3.23
N LYS A 391 -18.18 -3.27 3.13
CA LYS A 391 -17.33 -4.45 3.38
C LYS A 391 -17.38 -4.92 4.82
N ARG A 392 -17.25 -4.01 5.79
CA ARG A 392 -17.38 -4.31 7.21
C ARG A 392 -18.72 -4.98 7.49
N ILE A 393 -19.83 -4.31 7.18
CA ILE A 393 -21.18 -4.80 7.51
C ILE A 393 -21.45 -6.16 6.86
N CYS A 394 -21.12 -6.34 5.58
CA CYS A 394 -21.34 -7.61 4.89
C CYS A 394 -20.51 -8.74 5.51
N GLU A 395 -19.22 -8.50 5.78
CA GLU A 395 -18.26 -9.58 6.09
C GLU A 395 -18.20 -9.92 7.59
N THR A 396 -18.52 -8.95 8.47
CA THR A 396 -18.49 -9.13 9.94
C THR A 396 -19.88 -9.34 10.53
N ASN A 397 -20.91 -8.66 10.04
CA ASN A 397 -22.25 -8.69 10.66
C ASN A 397 -23.17 -9.69 9.95
N LEU A 398 -23.24 -9.62 8.61
CA LEU A 398 -24.19 -10.40 7.81
C LEU A 398 -23.62 -11.76 7.35
N GLY A 399 -22.31 -11.87 7.18
CA GLY A 399 -21.69 -13.06 6.57
C GLY A 399 -21.97 -13.17 5.08
N LEU A 400 -22.07 -12.04 4.38
CA LEU A 400 -22.47 -11.98 2.99
C LEU A 400 -21.28 -11.64 2.10
N VAL A 401 -21.06 -12.45 1.07
CA VAL A 401 -20.10 -12.14 0.02
C VAL A 401 -20.64 -10.97 -0.82
N SER A 402 -19.83 -9.94 -1.03
CA SER A 402 -20.23 -8.77 -1.80
C SER A 402 -19.28 -8.40 -2.95
N GLN A 403 -19.85 -7.93 -4.06
CA GLN A 403 -19.12 -7.40 -5.21
C GLN A 403 -19.55 -5.96 -5.53
N CYS A 404 -18.67 -5.00 -5.22
CA CYS A 404 -18.93 -3.59 -5.48
C CYS A 404 -18.53 -3.21 -6.91
N CYS A 405 -19.36 -2.40 -7.58
CA CYS A 405 -19.14 -1.86 -8.92
C CYS A 405 -19.34 -0.34 -8.89
N LEU A 406 -18.45 0.41 -9.56
CA LEU A 406 -18.56 1.88 -9.61
C LEU A 406 -19.52 2.34 -10.70
N THR A 407 -20.18 3.47 -10.48
CA THR A 407 -21.16 4.08 -11.38
C THR A 407 -20.61 4.29 -12.80
N LYS A 408 -19.37 4.76 -12.95
CA LYS A 408 -18.75 4.92 -14.28
C LYS A 408 -18.73 3.65 -15.12
N HIS A 409 -18.76 2.47 -14.50
CA HIS A 409 -18.74 1.19 -15.21
C HIS A 409 -20.14 0.72 -15.63
N VAL A 410 -21.18 1.18 -14.95
CA VAL A 410 -22.58 0.91 -15.32
C VAL A 410 -22.88 1.53 -16.69
N PHE A 411 -22.46 2.78 -16.89
CA PHE A 411 -22.69 3.54 -18.13
C PHE A 411 -21.57 3.39 -19.18
N LYS A 412 -20.55 2.56 -18.92
CA LYS A 412 -19.42 2.42 -19.83
C LYS A 412 -19.83 1.71 -21.12
N VAL A 413 -19.57 2.34 -22.26
CA VAL A 413 -19.68 1.70 -23.59
C VAL A 413 -18.59 0.62 -23.71
N ASN A 414 -18.92 -0.54 -24.30
CA ASN A 414 -18.02 -1.69 -24.48
C ASN A 414 -17.41 -2.19 -23.16
N LYS A 415 -18.25 -2.47 -22.17
CA LYS A 415 -17.83 -2.91 -20.82
C LYS A 415 -17.48 -4.42 -20.70
N GLN A 416 -17.45 -5.17 -21.80
CA GLN A 416 -17.27 -6.63 -21.77
C GLN A 416 -16.01 -7.10 -21.03
N GLN A 417 -14.86 -6.46 -21.27
CA GLN A 417 -13.62 -6.78 -20.57
C GLN A 417 -13.70 -6.46 -19.06
N TYR A 418 -14.44 -5.41 -18.69
CA TYR A 418 -14.68 -5.08 -17.29
C TYR A 418 -15.55 -6.15 -16.63
N LEU A 419 -16.67 -6.54 -17.26
CA LEU A 419 -17.55 -7.59 -16.75
C LEU A 419 -16.80 -8.91 -16.59
N ALA A 420 -15.97 -9.31 -17.57
CA ALA A 420 -15.14 -10.52 -17.48
C ALA A 420 -14.21 -10.48 -16.26
N ASN A 421 -13.52 -9.35 -16.02
CA ASN A 421 -12.67 -9.18 -14.85
C ASN A 421 -13.46 -9.17 -13.53
N VAL A 422 -14.71 -8.69 -13.53
CA VAL A 422 -15.59 -8.77 -12.36
C VAL A 422 -16.04 -10.22 -12.12
N ALA A 423 -16.41 -10.96 -13.18
CA ALA A 423 -16.77 -12.37 -13.10
C ALA A 423 -15.62 -13.22 -12.52
N LEU A 424 -14.36 -12.96 -12.91
CA LEU A 424 -13.18 -13.59 -12.30
C LEU A 424 -13.14 -13.41 -10.77
N LYS A 425 -13.49 -12.22 -10.28
CA LYS A 425 -13.51 -11.92 -8.83
C LYS A 425 -14.69 -12.59 -8.14
N ILE A 426 -15.87 -12.56 -8.75
CA ILE A 426 -17.06 -13.22 -8.21
C ILE A 426 -16.78 -14.71 -8.06
N ASN A 427 -16.24 -15.36 -9.11
CA ASN A 427 -15.98 -16.79 -9.11
C ASN A 427 -15.15 -17.26 -7.89
N VAL A 428 -14.03 -16.60 -7.61
CA VAL A 428 -13.18 -16.98 -6.46
C VAL A 428 -13.75 -16.60 -5.11
N LYS A 429 -14.62 -15.59 -5.05
CA LYS A 429 -15.35 -15.22 -3.83
C LYS A 429 -16.43 -16.21 -3.46
N VAL A 430 -16.95 -16.95 -4.43
CA VAL A 430 -17.93 -18.03 -4.20
C VAL A 430 -17.28 -19.42 -4.28
N GLY A 431 -15.96 -19.49 -4.15
CA GLY A 431 -15.20 -20.74 -4.01
C GLY A 431 -14.79 -21.44 -5.31
N GLY A 432 -15.02 -20.82 -6.48
CA GLY A 432 -14.55 -21.29 -7.79
C GLY A 432 -13.05 -21.05 -8.04
N ARG A 433 -12.53 -21.61 -9.14
CA ARG A 433 -11.14 -21.50 -9.61
C ARG A 433 -11.14 -21.02 -11.05
N ASN A 434 -10.45 -19.92 -11.30
CA ASN A 434 -10.42 -19.32 -12.63
C ASN A 434 -9.51 -20.10 -13.59
N THR A 435 -8.30 -20.42 -13.15
CA THR A 435 -7.27 -21.09 -13.94
C THR A 435 -6.35 -21.89 -13.02
N VAL A 436 -5.67 -22.90 -13.57
CA VAL A 436 -4.72 -23.78 -12.88
C VAL A 436 -3.48 -23.95 -13.75
N LEU A 437 -2.30 -24.15 -13.15
CA LEU A 437 -1.10 -24.53 -13.91
C LEU A 437 -1.24 -25.94 -14.46
N VAL A 438 -0.98 -26.15 -15.75
CA VAL A 438 -1.02 -27.50 -16.35
C VAL A 438 -0.07 -28.45 -15.61
N ASP A 439 1.10 -27.96 -15.20
CA ASP A 439 2.08 -28.76 -14.47
C ASP A 439 1.62 -29.15 -13.06
N ALA A 440 0.74 -28.38 -12.43
CA ALA A 440 0.18 -28.77 -11.13
C ALA A 440 -0.73 -30.01 -11.29
N LEU A 441 -1.56 -30.04 -12.33
CA LEU A 441 -2.44 -31.17 -12.64
C LEU A 441 -1.65 -32.42 -13.02
N ALA A 442 -0.55 -32.25 -13.76
CA ALA A 442 0.36 -33.33 -14.13
C ALA A 442 1.33 -33.73 -13.00
N ARG A 443 1.25 -33.10 -11.82
CA ARG A 443 2.18 -33.27 -10.69
C ARG A 443 3.66 -33.07 -11.04
N ARG A 444 3.94 -32.09 -11.90
CA ARG A 444 5.30 -31.77 -12.39
C ARG A 444 5.90 -30.50 -11.80
N ILE A 445 5.28 -29.89 -10.79
CA ILE A 445 5.88 -28.76 -10.08
C ILE A 445 6.82 -29.31 -9.00
N PRO A 446 8.16 -29.15 -9.16
CA PRO A 446 9.12 -29.68 -8.19
C PRO A 446 8.91 -29.06 -6.82
N LEU A 447 9.08 -29.86 -5.77
CA LEU A 447 8.94 -29.46 -4.36
C LEU A 447 7.59 -28.80 -4.03
N VAL A 448 6.53 -29.06 -4.82
CA VAL A 448 5.16 -28.62 -4.54
C VAL A 448 4.17 -29.75 -4.79
N SER A 449 4.20 -30.37 -5.97
CA SER A 449 3.20 -31.38 -6.35
C SER A 449 3.59 -32.82 -6.01
N ASP A 450 4.84 -33.04 -5.60
CA ASP A 450 5.42 -34.35 -5.24
C ASP A 450 4.87 -34.86 -3.90
N ILE A 451 4.75 -33.98 -2.91
CA ILE A 451 4.18 -34.27 -1.60
C ILE A 451 3.27 -33.10 -1.17
N ALA A 452 2.35 -33.36 -0.24
CA ALA A 452 1.44 -32.36 0.28
C ALA A 452 2.20 -31.11 0.75
N THR A 453 2.08 -30.01 0.01
CA THR A 453 2.82 -28.77 0.24
C THR A 453 1.84 -27.64 0.42
N ILE A 454 2.04 -26.82 1.46
CA ILE A 454 1.25 -25.60 1.70
C ILE A 454 2.11 -24.37 1.42
N ILE A 455 1.55 -23.40 0.71
CA ILE A 455 2.21 -22.13 0.39
C ILE A 455 1.52 -20.99 1.12
N PHE A 456 2.27 -20.31 1.98
CA PHE A 456 1.84 -19.16 2.73
C PHE A 456 2.27 -17.84 2.07
N GLY A 457 1.48 -16.81 2.30
CA GLY A 457 1.84 -15.42 2.08
C GLY A 457 1.56 -14.59 3.32
N ALA A 458 2.43 -13.66 3.67
CA ALA A 458 2.26 -12.80 4.83
C ALA A 458 2.66 -11.36 4.51
N ASP A 459 1.92 -10.39 5.07
CA ASP A 459 2.16 -8.96 4.93
C ASP A 459 1.77 -8.22 6.21
N VAL A 460 2.44 -7.09 6.47
CA VAL A 460 2.09 -6.14 7.52
C VAL A 460 1.90 -4.76 6.91
N THR A 461 0.69 -4.23 7.03
CA THR A 461 0.37 -2.88 6.58
C THR A 461 0.36 -1.92 7.76
N HIS A 462 1.26 -0.93 7.76
CA HIS A 462 1.31 0.16 8.73
C HIS A 462 0.33 1.32 8.40
N PRO A 463 -0.08 2.11 9.40
CA PRO A 463 -0.90 3.30 9.16
C PRO A 463 -0.13 4.38 8.40
N HIS A 464 -0.85 5.36 7.88
CA HIS A 464 -0.23 6.40 7.08
C HIS A 464 0.72 7.28 7.92
N PRO A 465 1.77 7.87 7.31
CA PRO A 465 2.62 8.84 8.01
C PRO A 465 1.78 9.98 8.62
N GLY A 466 1.88 10.18 9.94
CA GLY A 466 1.12 11.18 10.69
C GLY A 466 -0.13 10.66 11.41
N GLU A 467 -0.48 9.39 11.25
CA GLU A 467 -1.44 8.69 12.12
C GLU A 467 -0.68 7.97 13.23
N ASP A 468 -0.57 8.60 14.41
CA ASP A 468 0.34 8.12 15.47
C ASP A 468 -0.29 7.05 16.39
N SER A 469 -1.59 6.79 16.29
CA SER A 469 -2.32 5.88 17.18
C SER A 469 -2.85 4.62 16.50
N SER A 470 -2.99 4.62 15.17
CA SER A 470 -3.64 3.50 14.49
C SER A 470 -2.75 2.24 14.53
N PRO A 471 -3.29 1.05 14.82
CA PRO A 471 -2.53 -0.20 14.84
C PRO A 471 -1.94 -0.56 13.48
N SER A 472 -0.95 -1.46 13.46
CA SER A 472 -0.56 -2.18 12.24
C SER A 472 -1.49 -3.36 12.03
N ILE A 473 -1.72 -3.75 10.78
CA ILE A 473 -2.55 -4.91 10.45
C ILE A 473 -1.66 -5.96 9.80
N ALA A 474 -1.58 -7.12 10.43
CA ALA A 474 -0.97 -8.30 9.86
C ALA A 474 -2.01 -9.15 9.13
N ALA A 475 -1.59 -9.76 8.02
CA ALA A 475 -2.40 -10.73 7.30
C ALA A 475 -1.55 -11.92 6.89
N VAL A 476 -2.12 -13.12 7.03
CA VAL A 476 -1.52 -14.36 6.57
C VAL A 476 -2.54 -15.11 5.73
N VAL A 477 -2.12 -15.53 4.54
CA VAL A 477 -2.90 -16.38 3.65
C VAL A 477 -2.19 -17.70 3.44
N ALA A 478 -2.94 -18.76 3.17
CA ALA A 478 -2.38 -20.06 2.81
C ALA A 478 -3.19 -20.74 1.72
N SER A 479 -2.50 -21.43 0.81
CA SER A 479 -3.14 -22.28 -0.20
C SER A 479 -4.04 -23.33 0.46
N GLN A 480 -5.18 -23.66 -0.15
CA GLN A 480 -6.19 -24.58 0.40
C GLN A 480 -6.52 -25.74 -0.54
N ASP A 481 -5.91 -25.77 -1.72
CA ASP A 481 -6.02 -26.85 -2.69
C ASP A 481 -4.61 -27.34 -3.09
N TRP A 482 -4.39 -28.64 -2.97
CA TRP A 482 -3.17 -29.31 -3.38
C TRP A 482 -3.52 -30.46 -4.31
N PRO A 483 -2.80 -30.63 -5.44
CA PRO A 483 -1.56 -29.95 -5.83
C PRO A 483 -1.70 -28.61 -6.59
N GLU A 484 -2.91 -28.09 -6.80
CA GLU A 484 -3.16 -26.97 -7.73
C GLU A 484 -2.74 -25.57 -7.25
N VAL A 485 -2.78 -25.32 -5.94
CA VAL A 485 -2.34 -24.05 -5.30
C VAL A 485 -3.01 -22.81 -5.93
N THR A 486 -4.34 -22.80 -6.01
CA THR A 486 -5.12 -21.70 -6.62
C THR A 486 -6.13 -21.06 -5.67
N LYS A 487 -6.56 -21.77 -4.64
CA LYS A 487 -7.47 -21.27 -3.58
C LYS A 487 -6.66 -20.89 -2.36
N TYR A 488 -6.98 -19.76 -1.76
CA TYR A 488 -6.32 -19.28 -0.54
C TYR A 488 -7.33 -18.90 0.53
N ALA A 489 -7.12 -19.35 1.76
CA ALA A 489 -7.79 -18.79 2.94
C ALA A 489 -6.92 -17.68 3.52
N GLY A 490 -7.53 -16.67 4.15
CA GLY A 490 -6.82 -15.53 4.72
C GLY A 490 -7.31 -15.18 6.11
N LEU A 491 -6.36 -14.96 7.02
CA LEU A 491 -6.59 -14.48 8.38
C LEU A 491 -5.88 -13.14 8.56
N VAL A 492 -6.45 -12.31 9.44
CA VAL A 492 -6.00 -10.94 9.70
C VAL A 492 -5.99 -10.69 11.19
N SER A 493 -5.02 -9.92 11.66
CA SER A 493 -4.89 -9.55 13.08
C SER A 493 -4.40 -8.12 13.21
N ALA A 494 -4.92 -7.40 14.21
CA ALA A 494 -4.41 -6.08 14.57
C ALA A 494 -3.27 -6.24 15.59
N GLN A 495 -2.20 -5.48 15.40
CA GLN A 495 -1.04 -5.47 16.28
C GLN A 495 -0.59 -4.04 16.57
N ALA A 496 0.37 -3.88 17.48
CA ALA A 496 0.82 -2.58 17.96
C ALA A 496 1.24 -1.63 16.82
N HIS A 497 1.16 -0.32 17.10
CA HIS A 497 1.52 0.72 16.14
C HIS A 497 2.94 0.50 15.59
N ARG A 498 3.08 0.45 14.26
CA ARG A 498 4.35 0.20 13.55
C ARG A 498 5.13 -1.06 13.98
N GLN A 499 4.45 -2.04 14.57
CA GLN A 499 5.02 -3.36 14.80
C GLN A 499 5.16 -4.10 13.47
N GLU A 500 6.38 -4.52 13.11
CA GLU A 500 6.65 -5.32 11.89
C GLU A 500 6.52 -6.83 12.13
N LEU A 501 6.96 -7.34 13.29
CA LEU A 501 6.83 -8.77 13.61
C LEU A 501 5.36 -9.16 13.74
N ILE A 502 4.95 -10.24 13.08
CA ILE A 502 3.57 -10.71 13.15
C ILE A 502 3.34 -11.44 14.48
N GLN A 503 2.75 -10.74 15.45
CA GLN A 503 2.57 -11.26 16.82
C GLN A 503 1.61 -12.45 16.90
N ASP A 504 0.62 -12.50 16.01
CA ASP A 504 -0.46 -13.51 16.04
C ASP A 504 -0.22 -14.68 15.08
N LEU A 505 1.04 -14.92 14.66
CA LEU A 505 1.38 -16.14 13.88
C LEU A 505 1.09 -17.40 14.69
N PHE A 506 1.50 -17.38 15.95
CA PHE A 506 1.22 -18.41 16.95
C PHE A 506 1.07 -17.75 18.32
N LYS A 507 0.04 -18.15 19.07
CA LYS A 507 -0.18 -17.68 20.43
C LYS A 507 -0.74 -18.78 21.31
N VAL A 508 -0.47 -18.68 22.61
CA VAL A 508 -1.04 -19.54 23.64
C VAL A 508 -1.72 -18.64 24.66
N TRP A 509 -2.94 -18.97 25.06
CA TRP A 509 -3.66 -18.26 26.12
C TRP A 509 -4.37 -19.26 27.03
N GLN A 510 -4.70 -18.83 28.25
CA GLN A 510 -5.54 -19.59 29.16
C GLN A 510 -7.01 -19.29 28.84
N ASP A 511 -7.73 -20.31 28.41
CA ASP A 511 -9.17 -20.30 28.25
C ASP A 511 -9.82 -20.77 29.57
N PRO A 512 -10.81 -20.03 30.11
CA PRO A 512 -11.45 -20.39 31.38
C PRO A 512 -12.09 -21.78 31.40
N GLU A 513 -12.52 -22.31 30.25
CA GLU A 513 -13.19 -23.61 30.14
C GLU A 513 -12.26 -24.70 29.60
N ARG A 514 -11.38 -24.36 28.66
CA ARG A 514 -10.53 -25.32 27.94
C ARG A 514 -9.10 -25.40 28.45
N GLY A 515 -8.74 -24.60 29.46
CA GLY A 515 -7.39 -24.52 29.99
C GLY A 515 -6.44 -23.88 28.97
N THR A 516 -5.24 -24.44 28.80
CA THR A 516 -4.24 -23.86 27.90
C THR A 516 -4.59 -24.13 26.44
N VAL A 517 -4.97 -23.08 25.71
CA VAL A 517 -5.34 -23.17 24.28
C VAL A 517 -4.23 -22.58 23.41
N SER A 518 -3.83 -23.33 22.40
CA SER A 518 -2.93 -22.87 21.33
C SER A 518 -3.74 -22.43 20.11
N GLY A 519 -3.37 -21.30 19.53
CA GLY A 519 -3.98 -20.73 18.33
C GLY A 519 -2.98 -19.91 17.53
N GLY A 520 -3.51 -19.01 16.70
CA GLY A 520 -2.71 -18.16 15.81
C GLY A 520 -2.89 -18.54 14.35
N MET A 521 -2.50 -17.61 13.48
CA MET A 521 -2.86 -17.68 12.06
C MET A 521 -2.29 -18.91 11.35
N ILE A 522 -1.06 -19.34 11.69
CA ILE A 522 -0.45 -20.52 11.07
C ILE A 522 -1.22 -21.78 11.45
N ARG A 523 -1.50 -21.97 12.74
CA ARG A 523 -2.21 -23.16 13.24
C ARG A 523 -3.59 -23.29 12.59
N GLU A 524 -4.36 -22.22 12.56
CA GLU A 524 -5.71 -22.22 11.97
C GLU A 524 -5.68 -22.52 10.46
N LEU A 525 -4.70 -21.98 9.72
CA LEU A 525 -4.55 -22.23 8.30
C LEU A 525 -4.09 -23.67 7.99
N LEU A 526 -3.26 -24.28 8.85
CA LEU A 526 -2.89 -25.69 8.77
C LEU A 526 -4.09 -26.62 8.99
N ILE A 527 -4.94 -26.31 9.99
CA ILE A 527 -6.20 -27.04 10.23
C ILE A 527 -7.14 -26.88 9.03
N SER A 528 -7.25 -25.67 8.49
CA SER A 528 -8.06 -25.39 7.30
C SER A 528 -7.58 -26.19 6.08
N PHE A 529 -6.27 -26.26 5.86
CA PHE A 529 -5.69 -27.05 4.78
C PHE A 529 -6.03 -28.54 4.92
N TRP A 530 -5.90 -29.11 6.12
CA TRP A 530 -6.25 -30.51 6.37
C TRP A 530 -7.74 -30.77 6.12
N ARG A 531 -8.62 -29.86 6.55
CA ARG A 531 -10.07 -29.96 6.27
C ARG A 531 -10.40 -29.89 4.78
N ALA A 532 -9.66 -29.06 4.02
CA ALA A 532 -9.90 -28.86 2.59
C ALA A 532 -9.31 -29.96 1.70
N THR A 533 -8.18 -30.55 2.09
CA THR A 533 -7.41 -31.49 1.25
C THR A 533 -7.41 -32.93 1.77
N GLY A 534 -7.77 -33.15 3.04
CA GLY A 534 -7.60 -34.42 3.74
C GLY A 534 -6.13 -34.77 4.04
N GLN A 535 -5.18 -33.90 3.71
CA GLN A 535 -3.74 -34.13 3.86
C GLN A 535 -3.13 -33.17 4.88
N LYS A 536 -2.18 -33.66 5.68
CA LYS A 536 -1.32 -32.79 6.48
C LYS A 536 -0.17 -32.29 5.59
N PRO A 537 0.15 -30.99 5.57
CA PRO A 537 1.30 -30.52 4.80
C PRO A 537 2.59 -31.18 5.27
N LYS A 538 3.34 -31.79 4.36
CA LYS A 538 4.67 -32.32 4.63
C LYS A 538 5.76 -31.30 4.30
N ARG A 539 5.39 -30.15 3.73
CA ARG A 539 6.30 -29.07 3.33
C ARG A 539 5.61 -27.71 3.45
N ILE A 540 6.35 -26.70 3.90
CA ILE A 540 5.91 -25.31 4.02
C ILE A 540 6.79 -24.41 3.17
N ILE A 541 6.16 -23.57 2.33
CA ILE A 541 6.82 -22.47 1.64
C ILE A 541 6.17 -21.17 2.12
N PHE A 542 6.96 -20.23 2.63
CA PHE A 542 6.47 -19.02 3.27
C PHE A 542 7.02 -17.77 2.59
N TYR A 543 6.14 -17.00 1.93
CA TYR A 543 6.49 -15.72 1.31
C TYR A 543 6.09 -14.54 2.21
N ARG A 544 7.07 -13.76 2.67
CA ARG A 544 6.87 -12.60 3.57
C ARG A 544 7.14 -11.29 2.84
N ASP A 545 6.10 -10.49 2.56
CA ASP A 545 6.24 -9.17 1.90
C ASP A 545 6.59 -8.06 2.89
N GLY A 546 7.28 -7.01 2.45
CA GLY A 546 7.34 -5.73 3.19
C GLY A 546 8.45 -5.58 4.24
N VAL A 547 9.27 -6.61 4.47
CA VAL A 547 10.34 -6.58 5.49
C VAL A 547 11.58 -5.88 4.94
N SER A 548 12.20 -4.99 5.74
CA SER A 548 13.47 -4.36 5.38
C SER A 548 14.67 -5.24 5.72
N GLU A 549 15.78 -5.13 4.97
CA GLU A 549 17.00 -5.94 5.18
C GLU A 549 17.51 -5.91 6.63
N GLY A 550 17.47 -4.73 7.28
CA GLY A 550 17.88 -4.58 8.68
C GLY A 550 17.01 -5.31 9.69
N GLN A 551 15.88 -5.88 9.27
CA GLN A 551 14.95 -6.66 10.11
C GLN A 551 14.90 -8.14 9.75
N PHE A 552 15.64 -8.59 8.72
CA PHE A 552 15.57 -9.97 8.22
C PHE A 552 15.80 -11.01 9.33
N TYR A 553 16.88 -10.86 10.10
CA TYR A 553 17.23 -11.82 11.14
C TYR A 553 16.17 -11.88 12.25
N GLN A 554 15.67 -10.72 12.70
CA GLN A 554 14.66 -10.66 13.76
C GLN A 554 13.33 -11.27 13.30
N VAL A 555 12.91 -10.96 12.07
CA VAL A 555 11.71 -11.53 11.46
C VAL A 555 11.86 -13.04 11.30
N LEU A 556 12.97 -13.50 10.73
CA LEU A 556 13.22 -14.92 10.53
C LEU A 556 13.14 -15.68 11.84
N LEU A 557 13.90 -15.28 12.87
CA LEU A 557 13.93 -15.99 14.14
C LEU A 557 12.55 -16.06 14.79
N TYR A 558 11.83 -14.93 14.83
CA TYR A 558 10.54 -14.85 15.50
C TYR A 558 9.45 -15.60 14.73
N GLU A 559 9.35 -15.36 13.42
CA GLU A 559 8.27 -15.92 12.60
C GLU A 559 8.49 -17.40 12.28
N LEU A 560 9.74 -17.86 12.07
CA LEU A 560 10.04 -19.28 11.89
C LEU A 560 9.76 -20.08 13.17
N ASP A 561 10.17 -19.57 14.33
CA ASP A 561 9.83 -20.17 15.63
C ASP A 561 8.32 -20.27 15.85
N ALA A 562 7.56 -19.22 15.48
CA ALA A 562 6.10 -19.27 15.52
C ALA A 562 5.51 -20.35 14.60
N ILE A 563 6.05 -20.52 13.39
CA ILE A 563 5.65 -21.61 12.47
C ILE A 563 5.93 -22.98 13.10
N ARG A 564 7.10 -23.16 13.72
CA ARG A 564 7.47 -24.41 14.41
C ARG A 564 6.54 -24.74 15.57
N LYS A 565 6.29 -23.76 16.43
CA LYS A 565 5.37 -23.90 17.57
C LYS A 565 3.95 -24.22 17.12
N ALA A 566 3.48 -23.60 16.03
CA ALA A 566 2.18 -23.92 15.44
C ALA A 566 2.10 -25.37 14.97
N CYS A 567 3.15 -25.91 14.33
CA CYS A 567 3.20 -27.30 13.91
C CYS A 567 3.24 -28.26 15.12
N ALA A 568 4.16 -28.04 16.07
CA ALA A 568 4.29 -28.85 17.27
C ALA A 568 3.01 -28.86 18.15
N SER A 569 2.27 -27.74 18.16
CA SER A 569 0.99 -27.66 18.89
C SER A 569 -0.11 -28.53 18.28
N LEU A 570 0.00 -28.93 17.01
CA LEU A 570 -0.96 -29.83 16.35
C LEU A 570 -0.63 -31.28 16.65
N GLU A 571 0.66 -31.62 16.67
CA GLU A 571 1.18 -32.96 16.93
C GLU A 571 2.66 -32.85 17.35
N SER A 572 3.06 -33.56 18.41
CA SER A 572 4.35 -33.39 19.11
C SER A 572 5.59 -33.47 18.19
N ASP A 573 5.53 -34.28 17.13
CA ASP A 573 6.66 -34.52 16.22
C ASP A 573 6.45 -33.93 14.82
N TYR A 574 5.38 -33.14 14.63
CA TYR A 574 5.07 -32.56 13.34
C TYR A 574 5.98 -31.36 13.05
N GLN A 575 7.03 -31.60 12.26
CA GLN A 575 8.04 -30.62 11.89
C GLN A 575 8.32 -30.64 10.37
N PRO A 576 7.38 -30.19 9.52
CA PRO A 576 7.60 -30.15 8.08
C PRO A 576 8.75 -29.19 7.72
N PRO A 577 9.60 -29.50 6.73
CA PRO A 577 10.65 -28.59 6.27
C PRO A 577 10.08 -27.26 5.74
N VAL A 578 10.74 -26.16 6.09
CA VAL A 578 10.31 -24.79 5.77
C VAL A 578 11.29 -24.12 4.80
N THR A 579 10.75 -23.47 3.78
CA THR A 579 11.46 -22.46 2.97
C THR A 579 10.85 -21.09 3.26
N PHE A 580 11.66 -20.15 3.76
CA PHE A 580 11.24 -18.80 4.14
C PHE A 580 11.85 -17.78 3.17
N VAL A 581 10.99 -17.08 2.43
CA VAL A 581 11.38 -16.14 1.38
C VAL A 581 10.79 -14.76 1.67
N VAL A 582 11.66 -13.76 1.84
CA VAL A 582 11.22 -12.36 1.89
C VAL A 582 11.04 -11.81 0.49
N VAL A 583 9.94 -11.11 0.26
CA VAL A 583 9.60 -10.43 -0.98
C VAL A 583 9.68 -8.93 -0.75
N GLN A 584 10.45 -8.22 -1.56
CA GLN A 584 10.56 -6.77 -1.51
C GLN A 584 10.17 -6.19 -2.86
N LYS A 585 9.01 -5.54 -2.91
CA LYS A 585 8.57 -4.79 -4.10
C LYS A 585 8.97 -3.32 -4.07
N ARG A 586 9.34 -2.77 -2.92
CA ARG A 586 9.60 -1.32 -2.76
C ARG A 586 11.09 -1.07 -2.58
N HIS A 587 11.84 -1.15 -3.67
CA HIS A 587 13.28 -0.85 -3.74
C HIS A 587 13.64 0.03 -4.95
N HIS A 588 14.92 0.40 -5.04
CA HIS A 588 15.42 1.38 -6.01
C HIS A 588 16.12 0.76 -7.23
N THR A 589 16.42 -0.54 -7.20
CA THR A 589 16.93 -1.27 -8.39
C THR A 589 15.95 -1.18 -9.57
N ARG A 590 16.46 -0.80 -10.73
CA ARG A 590 15.77 -0.84 -12.03
C ARG A 590 16.63 -1.59 -13.02
N LEU A 591 15.99 -2.35 -13.89
CA LEU A 591 16.64 -3.13 -14.95
C LEU A 591 16.18 -2.59 -16.29
N PHE A 592 17.14 -2.33 -17.17
CA PHE A 592 16.94 -1.83 -18.52
C PHE A 592 17.53 -2.84 -19.50
N ALA A 593 16.93 -2.96 -20.69
CA ALA A 593 17.52 -3.77 -21.74
C ALA A 593 18.75 -3.04 -22.31
N ASN A 594 19.87 -3.74 -22.48
CA ASN A 594 21.08 -3.16 -23.08
C ASN A 594 20.82 -2.65 -24.51
N ASN A 595 19.92 -3.32 -25.25
CA ASN A 595 19.44 -2.87 -26.55
C ASN A 595 17.92 -2.69 -26.52
N HIS A 596 17.47 -1.43 -26.47
CA HIS A 596 16.05 -1.07 -26.49
C HIS A 596 15.33 -1.44 -27.80
N ASN A 597 16.07 -1.75 -28.87
CA ASN A 597 15.50 -2.15 -30.16
C ASN A 597 15.37 -3.68 -30.29
N ASP A 598 15.83 -4.46 -29.30
CA ASP A 598 15.72 -5.92 -29.34
C ASP A 598 14.35 -6.38 -28.81
N ASN A 599 13.47 -6.78 -29.73
CA ASN A 599 12.14 -7.32 -29.42
C ASN A 599 12.17 -8.63 -28.61
N ARG A 600 13.34 -9.26 -28.44
CA ARG A 600 13.53 -10.42 -27.54
C ARG A 600 13.88 -10.01 -26.11
N ALA A 601 14.22 -8.75 -25.87
CA ALA A 601 14.59 -8.21 -24.56
C ALA A 601 13.55 -7.25 -24.01
N VAL A 602 12.79 -6.55 -24.88
CA VAL A 602 11.80 -5.55 -24.46
C VAL A 602 10.37 -5.86 -24.88
N ASP A 603 9.41 -5.43 -24.06
CA ASP A 603 8.00 -5.38 -24.40
C ASP A 603 7.64 -4.08 -25.15
N LYS A 604 6.37 -3.95 -25.55
CA LYS A 604 5.86 -2.76 -26.26
C LYS A 604 6.02 -1.44 -25.50
N SER A 605 6.27 -1.49 -24.21
CA SER A 605 6.47 -0.32 -23.35
C SER A 605 7.93 0.09 -23.24
N GLY A 606 8.85 -0.69 -23.81
CA GLY A 606 10.30 -0.56 -23.65
C GLY A 606 10.83 -1.19 -22.36
N ASN A 607 9.98 -1.92 -21.60
CA ASN A 607 10.40 -2.60 -20.38
C ASN A 607 10.98 -3.97 -20.69
N ILE A 608 11.83 -4.47 -19.79
CA ILE A 608 12.29 -5.86 -19.81
C ILE A 608 11.10 -6.85 -19.82
N LEU A 609 11.29 -8.00 -20.46
CA LEU A 609 10.22 -8.99 -20.61
C LEU A 609 9.78 -9.62 -19.27
N PRO A 610 8.50 -10.00 -19.14
CA PRO A 610 8.04 -10.82 -18.02
C PRO A 610 8.79 -12.15 -17.95
N GLY A 611 9.21 -12.55 -16.75
CA GLY A 611 10.06 -13.70 -16.52
C GLY A 611 11.55 -13.38 -16.46
N THR A 612 11.95 -12.12 -16.71
CA THR A 612 13.36 -11.71 -16.57
C THR A 612 13.81 -11.90 -15.12
N VAL A 613 14.84 -12.73 -14.91
CA VAL A 613 15.48 -13.01 -13.63
C VAL A 613 16.95 -12.58 -13.67
N VAL A 614 17.40 -11.97 -12.58
CA VAL A 614 18.80 -11.62 -12.32
C VAL A 614 19.15 -12.12 -10.93
N ASP A 615 20.08 -13.08 -10.86
CA ASP A 615 20.60 -13.72 -9.66
C ASP A 615 22.13 -13.65 -9.59
N SER A 616 22.74 -12.75 -10.39
CA SER A 616 24.17 -12.56 -10.47
C SER A 616 24.57 -11.08 -10.45
N LYS A 617 25.83 -10.82 -10.08
CA LYS A 617 26.51 -9.50 -10.03
C LYS A 617 25.92 -8.51 -9.03
N ILE A 618 24.67 -8.09 -9.23
CA ILE A 618 23.97 -7.08 -8.41
C ILE A 618 23.25 -7.67 -7.19
N CYS A 619 23.23 -8.99 -7.08
CA CYS A 619 22.68 -9.74 -5.95
C CYS A 619 23.64 -9.75 -4.75
N HIS A 620 23.16 -10.27 -3.62
CA HIS A 620 23.92 -10.34 -2.37
C HIS A 620 25.21 -11.15 -2.56
N PRO A 621 26.35 -10.76 -1.96
CA PRO A 621 27.62 -11.44 -2.13
C PRO A 621 27.61 -12.93 -1.76
N THR A 622 26.81 -13.32 -0.77
CA THR A 622 26.83 -14.66 -0.14
C THR A 622 25.47 -15.29 0.08
N GLU A 623 24.39 -14.53 -0.01
CA GLU A 623 23.05 -15.03 0.33
C GLU A 623 22.34 -15.48 -0.94
N PHE A 624 21.30 -16.29 -0.78
CA PHE A 624 20.46 -16.70 -1.88
C PHE A 624 19.37 -15.64 -2.12
N ASP A 625 19.62 -14.74 -3.05
CA ASP A 625 18.66 -13.73 -3.51
C ASP A 625 18.58 -13.63 -5.03
N PHE A 626 17.46 -13.11 -5.53
CA PHE A 626 17.28 -12.84 -6.95
C PHE A 626 16.22 -11.76 -7.21
N TYR A 627 16.41 -11.02 -8.29
CA TYR A 627 15.40 -10.12 -8.85
C TYR A 627 14.58 -10.86 -9.90
N LEU A 628 13.25 -10.74 -9.84
CA LEU A 628 12.34 -11.29 -10.83
C LEU A 628 11.35 -10.23 -11.31
N CYS A 629 11.38 -9.92 -12.60
CA CYS A 629 10.35 -9.12 -13.26
C CYS A 629 9.29 -10.04 -13.88
N SER A 630 8.33 -10.49 -13.07
CA SER A 630 7.31 -11.46 -13.51
C SER A 630 6.17 -10.88 -14.36
N HIS A 631 6.10 -9.56 -14.56
CA HIS A 631 4.94 -8.87 -15.13
C HIS A 631 5.32 -7.95 -16.29
N ALA A 632 4.36 -7.67 -17.17
CA ALA A 632 4.55 -6.73 -18.27
C ALA A 632 4.36 -5.29 -17.81
N GLY A 633 5.23 -4.39 -18.28
CA GLY A 633 5.17 -2.97 -17.96
C GLY A 633 4.02 -2.30 -18.73
N ILE A 634 2.92 -1.97 -18.07
CA ILE A 634 1.81 -1.24 -18.74
C ILE A 634 2.21 0.22 -18.95
N GLN A 635 2.74 0.84 -17.90
CA GLN A 635 3.10 2.24 -17.85
C GLN A 635 4.33 2.42 -16.96
N GLY A 636 5.14 3.42 -17.29
CA GLY A 636 6.34 3.72 -16.55
C GLY A 636 7.45 2.68 -16.75
N THR A 637 8.36 2.62 -15.79
CA THR A 637 9.43 1.62 -15.74
C THR A 637 9.06 0.54 -14.74
N SER A 638 9.08 -0.71 -15.18
CA SER A 638 8.85 -1.90 -14.39
C SER A 638 9.85 -1.95 -13.23
N ARG A 639 9.34 -2.34 -12.08
CA ARG A 639 10.16 -2.65 -10.92
C ARG A 639 10.19 -4.17 -10.79
N PRO A 640 11.33 -4.86 -10.95
CA PRO A 640 11.45 -6.27 -10.57
C PRO A 640 11.08 -6.43 -9.09
N ALA A 641 10.60 -7.59 -8.63
CA ALA A 641 10.54 -7.88 -7.20
C ALA A 641 11.84 -8.54 -6.77
N HIS A 642 12.35 -8.21 -5.57
CA HIS A 642 13.55 -8.81 -5.00
C HIS A 642 13.14 -9.89 -4.00
N TYR A 643 13.61 -11.11 -4.20
CA TYR A 643 13.35 -12.26 -3.35
C TYR A 643 14.64 -12.62 -2.62
N HIS A 644 14.59 -12.68 -1.29
CA HIS A 644 15.69 -13.19 -0.46
C HIS A 644 15.24 -14.44 0.26
N VAL A 645 15.98 -15.53 0.09
CA VAL A 645 15.75 -16.79 0.81
C VAL A 645 16.50 -16.71 2.13
N LEU A 646 15.75 -16.51 3.22
CA LEU A 646 16.34 -16.39 4.56
C LEU A 646 16.55 -17.75 5.23
N TRP A 647 15.80 -18.77 4.82
CA TRP A 647 15.88 -20.12 5.36
C TRP A 647 15.35 -21.12 4.33
N ASP A 648 16.04 -22.25 4.15
CA ASP A 648 15.57 -23.28 3.23
C ASP A 648 16.01 -24.69 3.63
N GLU A 649 15.11 -25.43 4.27
CA GLU A 649 15.30 -26.85 4.57
C GLU A 649 14.83 -27.77 3.45
N ASN A 650 14.09 -27.24 2.47
CA ASN A 650 13.64 -28.02 1.32
C ASN A 650 14.73 -28.15 0.25
N ASN A 651 15.83 -27.42 0.40
CA ASN A 651 16.99 -27.43 -0.50
C ASN A 651 16.58 -27.14 -1.96
N PHE A 652 15.84 -26.06 -2.17
CA PHE A 652 15.54 -25.57 -3.50
C PHE A 652 16.82 -25.22 -4.26
N THR A 653 16.88 -25.62 -5.52
CA THR A 653 17.82 -25.02 -6.46
C THR A 653 17.36 -23.61 -6.82
N ALA A 654 18.31 -22.75 -7.24
CA ALA A 654 18.01 -21.41 -7.75
C ALA A 654 16.93 -21.45 -8.84
N ASP A 655 17.13 -22.28 -9.87
CA ASP A 655 16.18 -22.44 -10.97
C ASP A 655 14.81 -22.96 -10.51
N GLY A 656 14.79 -23.88 -9.54
CA GLY A 656 13.57 -24.46 -9.00
C GLY A 656 12.69 -23.41 -8.32
N LEU A 657 13.29 -22.62 -7.42
CA LEU A 657 12.55 -21.58 -6.70
C LEU A 657 12.15 -20.42 -7.63
N GLN A 658 13.07 -19.94 -8.47
CA GLN A 658 12.80 -18.85 -9.42
C GLN A 658 11.65 -19.21 -10.38
N THR A 659 11.67 -20.44 -10.92
CA THR A 659 10.61 -20.94 -11.81
C THR A 659 9.29 -21.09 -11.07
N LEU A 660 9.29 -21.63 -9.84
CA LEU A 660 8.09 -21.72 -9.02
C LEU A 660 7.49 -20.34 -8.75
N THR A 661 8.31 -19.39 -8.26
CA THR A 661 7.88 -18.02 -7.97
C THR A 661 7.31 -17.34 -9.22
N ASN A 662 7.97 -17.47 -10.38
CA ASN A 662 7.47 -16.93 -11.64
C ASN A 662 6.14 -17.57 -12.06
N ASN A 663 6.03 -18.89 -12.00
CA ASN A 663 4.83 -19.59 -12.45
C ASN A 663 3.61 -19.27 -11.58
N LEU A 664 3.82 -19.16 -10.27
CA LEU A 664 2.78 -18.70 -9.35
C LEU A 664 2.27 -17.30 -9.72
N CYS A 665 3.09 -16.37 -10.23
CA CYS A 665 2.61 -15.05 -10.67
C CYS A 665 1.51 -15.09 -11.74
N TYR A 666 1.30 -16.22 -12.42
CA TYR A 666 0.23 -16.42 -13.40
C TYR A 666 -1.07 -16.98 -12.80
N THR A 667 -1.10 -17.35 -11.51
CA THR A 667 -2.29 -17.88 -10.82
C THR A 667 -3.07 -16.82 -10.03
N TYR A 668 -2.72 -15.54 -10.17
CA TYR A 668 -3.47 -14.46 -9.52
C TYR A 668 -4.89 -14.36 -10.05
N ALA A 669 -5.87 -14.56 -9.17
CA ALA A 669 -7.25 -14.81 -9.55
C ALA A 669 -7.97 -13.60 -10.18
N ARG A 670 -7.50 -12.37 -9.94
CA ARG A 670 -8.29 -11.15 -10.21
C ARG A 670 -8.10 -10.59 -11.62
N CYS A 671 -7.19 -11.14 -12.41
CA CYS A 671 -6.95 -10.72 -13.80
C CYS A 671 -6.31 -11.83 -14.62
N THR A 672 -6.33 -11.67 -15.94
CA THR A 672 -5.68 -12.55 -16.93
C THR A 672 -4.29 -12.02 -17.30
N ARG A 673 -3.49 -11.73 -16.27
CA ARG A 673 -2.13 -11.19 -16.42
C ARG A 673 -1.23 -11.76 -15.33
N SER A 674 0.04 -11.94 -15.65
CA SER A 674 1.05 -12.20 -14.64
C SER A 674 1.23 -10.96 -13.76
N VAL A 675 1.23 -11.15 -12.45
CA VAL A 675 1.38 -10.08 -11.46
C VAL A 675 2.83 -9.89 -11.04
N SER A 676 3.09 -8.75 -10.40
CA SER A 676 4.43 -8.22 -10.17
C SER A 676 5.15 -8.74 -8.92
N ILE A 677 4.43 -9.54 -8.12
CA ILE A 677 4.88 -10.27 -6.93
C ILE A 677 4.09 -11.58 -6.87
N VAL A 678 4.60 -12.56 -6.14
CA VAL A 678 3.98 -13.89 -6.02
C VAL A 678 2.58 -13.79 -5.38
N PRO A 679 1.53 -14.46 -5.87
CA PRO A 679 0.16 -14.24 -5.41
C PRO A 679 -0.09 -14.44 -3.92
N PRO A 680 0.48 -15.42 -3.21
CA PRO A 680 0.36 -15.48 -1.75
C PRO A 680 0.68 -14.15 -1.06
N ALA A 681 1.83 -13.54 -1.37
CA ALA A 681 2.21 -12.22 -0.83
C ALA A 681 1.21 -11.13 -1.26
N TYR A 682 0.78 -11.14 -2.52
CA TYR A 682 -0.23 -10.20 -3.01
C TYR A 682 -1.56 -10.34 -2.25
N TYR A 683 -2.04 -11.55 -2.05
CA TYR A 683 -3.28 -11.83 -1.34
C TYR A 683 -3.19 -11.43 0.13
N ALA A 684 -2.06 -11.63 0.80
CA ALA A 684 -1.83 -11.12 2.15
C ALA A 684 -1.97 -9.60 2.21
N HIS A 685 -1.33 -8.86 1.29
CA HIS A 685 -1.50 -7.41 1.20
C HIS A 685 -2.96 -6.99 0.93
N LEU A 686 -3.70 -7.72 0.09
CA LEU A 686 -5.13 -7.46 -0.11
C LEU A 686 -5.96 -7.70 1.15
N ALA A 687 -5.66 -8.76 1.90
CA ALA A 687 -6.34 -9.09 3.15
C ALA A 687 -6.03 -8.05 4.25
N ALA A 688 -4.78 -7.62 4.40
CA ALA A 688 -4.39 -6.56 5.34
C ALA A 688 -5.07 -5.22 4.99
N PHE A 689 -5.06 -4.83 3.72
CA PHE A 689 -5.75 -3.64 3.24
C PHE A 689 -7.27 -3.73 3.45
N ARG A 690 -7.86 -4.93 3.26
CA ARG A 690 -9.29 -5.14 3.51
C ARG A 690 -9.61 -4.97 5.00
N ALA A 691 -8.80 -5.53 5.88
CA ALA A 691 -9.01 -5.50 7.32
C ALA A 691 -8.94 -4.10 7.93
N ARG A 692 -8.22 -3.16 7.30
CA ARG A 692 -8.25 -1.74 7.66
C ARG A 692 -9.66 -1.15 7.67
N PHE A 693 -10.57 -1.62 6.81
CA PHE A 693 -11.96 -1.14 6.76
C PHE A 693 -12.83 -1.68 7.90
N TYR A 694 -12.37 -2.70 8.63
CA TYR A 694 -13.10 -3.27 9.77
C TYR A 694 -12.84 -2.51 11.06
N MET A 695 -11.83 -1.65 11.08
CA MET A 695 -11.57 -0.76 12.19
C MET A 695 -12.63 0.33 12.22
N GLU A 696 -13.26 0.54 13.37
CA GLU A 696 -14.08 1.72 13.58
C GLU A 696 -13.19 2.96 13.57
N PRO A 697 -13.61 4.07 12.94
CA PRO A 697 -12.87 5.32 13.07
C PRO A 697 -12.86 5.72 14.54
N ASP A 698 -11.67 5.83 15.12
CA ASP A 698 -11.52 6.40 16.47
C ASP A 698 -12.22 7.76 16.46
N THR A 699 -13.16 7.97 17.37
CA THR A 699 -13.81 9.26 17.64
C THR A 699 -12.79 10.19 18.31
N SER A 700 -11.72 10.54 17.60
CA SER A 700 -10.67 11.45 18.07
C SER A 700 -11.11 12.91 17.94
N ASP A 701 -12.27 13.25 18.51
CA ASP A 701 -12.77 14.63 18.65
C ASP A 701 -13.57 14.86 19.95
N SER A 702 -13.39 14.02 20.98
CA SER A 702 -13.88 14.30 22.33
C SER A 702 -12.72 14.58 23.30
N GLY A 703 -12.02 15.68 23.04
CA GLY A 703 -11.30 16.40 24.10
C GLY A 703 -12.29 17.10 25.02
N SER A 704 -13.12 16.35 25.73
CA SER A 704 -14.08 16.90 26.68
C SER A 704 -13.42 17.01 28.05
N MET A 705 -13.07 18.25 28.40
CA MET A 705 -12.71 18.69 29.74
C MET A 705 -13.73 18.17 30.76
N ALA A 706 -13.29 17.30 31.67
CA ALA A 706 -13.95 17.07 32.94
C ALA A 706 -12.94 17.39 34.04
N SER A 707 -13.09 18.60 34.58
CA SER A 707 -12.36 19.17 35.70
C SER A 707 -12.61 18.38 36.99
N ARG A 708 -11.57 17.76 37.55
CA ARG A 708 -11.40 17.61 39.00
C ARG A 708 -9.92 17.84 39.34
N GLY A 709 -9.67 18.88 40.14
CA GLY A 709 -8.33 19.38 40.45
C GLY A 709 -7.52 18.41 41.33
N PRO A 710 -6.17 18.47 41.27
CA PRO A 710 -5.30 17.70 42.15
C PRO A 710 -4.89 18.50 43.40
N PRO A 711 -4.64 17.85 44.56
CA PRO A 711 -3.89 18.47 45.64
C PRO A 711 -2.37 18.42 45.36
N PRO A 712 -1.56 19.30 45.96
CA PRO A 712 -0.17 19.50 45.57
C PRO A 712 0.81 18.61 46.34
N GLY A 713 1.85 18.13 45.65
CA GLY A 713 3.11 17.72 46.30
C GLY A 713 3.69 16.40 45.79
N GLY A 714 4.89 16.47 45.18
CA GLY A 714 5.72 15.30 44.90
C GLY A 714 6.44 15.35 43.56
N ARG A 715 7.56 16.08 43.50
CA ARG A 715 8.55 15.95 42.42
C ARG A 715 9.04 14.50 42.38
N ASN A 716 8.86 13.81 41.26
CA ASN A 716 9.75 12.74 40.85
C ASN A 716 9.76 12.59 39.33
N THR A 717 10.98 12.50 38.81
CA THR A 717 11.37 12.20 37.44
C THR A 717 10.73 10.89 36.97
N LYS A 718 10.02 10.92 35.83
CA LYS A 718 9.54 9.70 35.16
C LYS A 718 10.01 9.65 33.72
N ALA A 719 10.79 8.60 33.46
CA ALA A 719 11.09 8.05 32.16
C ALA A 719 9.79 7.86 31.34
N ALA A 720 9.88 8.10 30.04
CA ALA A 720 8.83 7.84 29.07
C ALA A 720 8.62 6.33 28.92
N GLY A 721 7.80 5.76 29.80
CA GLY A 721 7.22 4.44 29.60
C GLY A 721 6.16 4.52 28.50
N VAL A 722 6.42 3.85 27.37
CA VAL A 722 5.42 3.54 26.36
C VAL A 722 4.40 2.60 27.02
N GLY A 723 3.32 3.17 27.56
CA GLY A 723 2.20 2.38 28.05
C GLY A 723 1.59 1.59 26.90
N ASN A 724 1.53 0.26 27.03
CA ASN A 724 0.77 -0.64 26.16
C ASN A 724 -0.69 -0.19 26.14
N VAL A 725 -1.07 0.65 25.17
CA VAL A 725 -2.48 0.82 24.82
C VAL A 725 -2.92 -0.52 24.24
N ALA A 726 -3.84 -1.21 24.92
CA ALA A 726 -4.35 -2.50 24.48
C ALA A 726 -4.92 -2.36 23.05
N VAL A 727 -4.32 -3.07 22.10
CA VAL A 727 -4.75 -3.06 20.70
C VAL A 727 -6.13 -3.68 20.63
N ARG A 728 -7.14 -2.90 20.22
CA ARG A 728 -8.51 -3.43 20.05
C ARG A 728 -8.50 -4.53 18.98
N PRO A 729 -9.02 -5.73 19.26
CA PRO A 729 -9.06 -6.79 18.28
C PRO A 729 -9.98 -6.42 17.11
N LEU A 730 -9.66 -6.92 15.92
CA LEU A 730 -10.52 -6.77 14.76
C LEU A 730 -11.85 -7.53 14.98
N PRO A 731 -12.97 -7.04 14.43
CA PRO A 731 -14.21 -7.80 14.41
C PRO A 731 -14.00 -9.17 13.76
N ALA A 732 -14.56 -10.22 14.36
CA ALA A 732 -14.48 -11.55 13.80
C ALA A 732 -15.25 -11.63 12.48
N LEU A 733 -14.58 -12.11 11.43
CA LEU A 733 -15.25 -12.47 10.18
C LEU A 733 -16.20 -13.66 10.40
N LYS A 734 -17.29 -13.71 9.65
CA LYS A 734 -18.19 -14.87 9.65
C LYS A 734 -17.52 -16.07 8.98
N GLU A 735 -17.81 -17.28 9.47
CA GLU A 735 -17.12 -18.51 9.05
C GLU A 735 -17.27 -18.82 7.56
N ASN A 736 -18.43 -18.54 6.97
CA ASN A 736 -18.66 -18.73 5.54
C ASN A 736 -17.80 -17.78 4.68
N VAL A 737 -17.53 -16.56 5.15
CA VAL A 737 -16.65 -15.59 4.47
C VAL A 737 -15.17 -15.96 4.63
N LYS A 738 -14.75 -16.46 5.79
CA LYS A 738 -13.35 -16.86 6.05
C LYS A 738 -12.82 -17.94 5.10
N ARG A 739 -13.71 -18.82 4.63
CA ARG A 739 -13.35 -19.97 3.77
C ARG A 739 -13.15 -19.59 2.31
N VAL A 740 -13.50 -18.38 1.91
CA VAL A 740 -13.40 -17.91 0.52
C VAL A 740 -12.40 -16.76 0.39
N MET A 741 -12.03 -16.43 -0.84
CA MET A 741 -11.09 -15.33 -1.13
C MET A 741 -11.80 -13.96 -1.09
N PHE A 742 -12.46 -13.62 0.03
CA PHE A 742 -13.30 -12.42 0.19
C PHE A 742 -12.57 -11.09 -0.10
N TYR A 743 -11.26 -11.09 0.09
CA TYR A 743 -10.36 -9.97 -0.17
C TYR A 743 -10.10 -9.71 -1.66
N CYS A 744 -10.53 -10.59 -2.57
CA CYS A 744 -10.40 -10.41 -4.02
C CYS A 744 -11.33 -9.34 -4.63
#